data_AF-A0A936B2M8-F1
#
_entry.id   AF-A0A936B2M8-F1
#
_cell.length_a   1.000
_cell.length_b   1.000
_cell.length_c   1.000
_cell.angle_alpha   90.00
_cell.angle_beta   90.00
_cell.angle_gamma   90.00
#
_symmetry.space_group_name_H-M   'P 1'
#
loop_
_entity.id
_entity.type
_entity.pdbx_description
1 polymer ?
#
loop_
_entity_poly.entity_id
_entity_poly.type
_entity_poly.pdbx_seq_one_letter_code
_entity_poly.pdbx_strand_id
1 'polypeptide(L)'
;MIFTLLAARLWAQRAKLHRATSYWFWFLFVALIGYSYANWVYNRSYLVPGEEATSVPGLVWAAVVLIGGLIYWVITTWGNKKSGLPTLAELVRNESLTGMPFFLLWWTILSFVIYSWAGEKMPWLSTHFVIPMALMVGWYFHERLRDVTWAEVFSQRALLYTGLTAVFLLSAALAFAPLWLGQVQGGQDTAALRGTGRFLGGLLVLGGLIYLLWQQRQGLETAVRERAWLFSIFAILALLTMRFTYMANFPNADLATEYLVYAHGAPATKQEILPQLEQLSMRLNGDMSMQVVYDNESSWPYTWYLRNFPNRRYVGESFTPDVGDAPALVIGNNNWGKVEPYLRDNYDYQTYTYLWWPMEEYRQLGWEAVLGNPDQLTSRALQEQGFTPDPTNVRLGLGNAEVRQALWDIFFYRDYTKYGEVYNRTFNLGSWPLRDEVRLYIRKDVKASLWDYGVAATAVVVPEDPYKERALTLEPSAVIGQGILSKPRNAAVGPDGRLYVADAGNHRIVVFEDGEVVLEVGSAGAGAGQFNEPWGVAVDEEAIYVADTWNHRIQKFDLNGEFITSFGQSGTVEASQAATVGGVFFGPRTIVLLPNNQLAVSDTGNHRVQIFDRDGNFVQGIGGLGALLGQFYEPVGLAVGVDGSLFVADTWNERIQQLSPTNSFGVFEWSVSAWSSQSIENKPYMAADTLGRLYVTDPEGYRVLMFGPDGSYLGRFGEYSPTSSGFGLPNGIALDANNNIYVVDSANGTVLRFANPLP
;
A
#
# COMPACT_ATOMS: atom_id res chain seq x y z
N MET A 1 -35.20 5.25 15.41
CA MET A 1 -35.99 5.41 14.16
C MET A 1 -37.49 5.16 14.33
N ILE A 2 -37.99 3.97 14.69
CA ILE A 2 -39.45 3.69 14.78
C ILE A 2 -40.18 4.71 15.67
N PHE A 3 -39.71 4.93 16.89
CA PHE A 3 -40.30 5.92 17.79
C PHE A 3 -40.18 7.35 17.27
N THR A 4 -39.12 7.68 16.53
CA THR A 4 -38.98 8.99 15.87
C THR A 4 -40.05 9.18 14.78
N LEU A 5 -40.37 8.13 14.01
CA LEU A 5 -41.44 8.19 13.00
C LEU A 5 -42.83 8.31 13.67
N LEU A 6 -43.05 7.60 14.78
CA LEU A 6 -44.26 7.76 15.58
C LEU A 6 -44.36 9.16 16.20
N ALA A 7 -43.23 9.73 16.63
CA ALA A 7 -43.11 11.11 17.11
C ALA A 7 -43.47 12.10 16.00
N ALA A 8 -42.88 11.97 14.82
CA ALA A 8 -43.18 12.80 13.66
C ALA A 8 -44.66 12.74 13.30
N ARG A 9 -45.27 11.54 13.30
CA ARG A 9 -46.71 11.36 13.05
C ARG A 9 -47.57 12.04 14.11
N LEU A 10 -47.21 11.88 15.40
CA LEU A 10 -47.95 12.48 16.51
C LEU A 10 -47.85 14.01 16.48
N TRP A 11 -46.67 14.55 16.19
CA TRP A 11 -46.45 15.98 16.00
C TRP A 11 -47.32 16.51 14.86
N ALA A 12 -47.32 15.84 13.70
CA ALA A 12 -48.12 16.26 12.55
C ALA A 12 -49.62 16.31 12.86
N GLN A 13 -50.13 15.33 13.62
CA GLN A 13 -51.52 15.31 14.08
C GLN A 13 -51.83 16.47 15.04
N ARG A 14 -50.94 16.77 15.99
CA ARG A 14 -51.13 17.84 16.98
C ARG A 14 -50.97 19.24 16.42
N ALA A 15 -50.05 19.42 15.48
CA ALA A 15 -49.87 20.65 14.71
C ALA A 15 -51.09 20.97 13.82
N LYS A 16 -52.10 20.09 13.78
CA LYS A 16 -53.29 20.18 12.92
C LYS A 16 -52.91 20.48 11.47
N LEU A 17 -51.80 19.90 11.00
CA LEU A 17 -51.38 20.04 9.61
C LEU A 17 -52.53 19.54 8.73
N HIS A 18 -52.98 20.41 7.83
CA HIS A 18 -54.03 20.09 6.86
C HIS A 18 -53.69 18.75 6.15
N ARG A 19 -54.70 17.93 5.81
CA ARG A 19 -54.46 16.60 5.20
C ARG A 19 -53.52 16.64 4.00
N ALA A 20 -53.60 17.70 3.21
CA ALA A 20 -52.71 17.93 2.08
C ALA A 20 -51.27 18.35 2.47
N THR A 21 -51.05 19.13 3.55
CA THR A 21 -49.68 19.43 4.02
C THR A 21 -49.04 18.23 4.71
N SER A 22 -49.82 17.44 5.46
CA SER A 22 -49.34 16.15 5.97
C SER A 22 -49.03 15.17 4.83
N TYR A 23 -49.83 15.16 3.76
CA TYR A 23 -49.53 14.39 2.55
C TYR A 23 -48.21 14.84 1.92
N TRP A 24 -47.99 16.14 1.71
CA TRP A 24 -46.74 16.67 1.15
C TRP A 24 -45.52 16.36 2.03
N PHE A 25 -45.65 16.40 3.36
CA PHE A 25 -44.59 16.00 4.28
C PHE A 25 -44.20 14.52 4.09
N TRP A 26 -45.18 13.62 4.09
CA TRP A 26 -44.92 12.19 3.87
C TRP A 26 -44.49 11.88 2.43
N PHE A 27 -45.02 12.61 1.46
CA PHE A 27 -44.67 12.51 0.06
C PHE A 27 -43.22 12.97 -0.17
N LEU A 28 -42.76 14.09 0.40
CA LEU A 28 -41.37 14.52 0.34
C LEU A 28 -40.44 13.54 1.05
N PHE A 29 -40.86 13.00 2.20
CA PHE A 29 -40.11 11.97 2.92
C PHE A 29 -39.96 10.68 2.09
N VAL A 30 -41.04 10.22 1.44
CA VAL A 30 -41.03 9.05 0.54
C VAL A 30 -40.30 9.37 -0.77
N ALA A 31 -40.40 10.58 -1.31
CA ALA A 31 -39.71 11.03 -2.51
C ALA A 31 -38.21 11.20 -2.27
N LEU A 32 -37.76 11.54 -1.06
CA LEU A 32 -36.35 11.54 -0.67
C LEU A 32 -35.77 10.11 -0.66
N ILE A 33 -36.53 9.15 -0.13
CA ILE A 33 -36.19 7.72 -0.20
C ILE A 33 -36.21 7.23 -1.66
N GLY A 34 -37.20 7.67 -2.44
CA GLY A 34 -37.36 7.39 -3.86
C GLY A 34 -36.27 8.02 -4.73
N TYR A 35 -35.77 9.21 -4.37
CA TYR A 35 -34.63 9.86 -5.01
C TYR A 35 -33.35 9.08 -4.75
N SER A 36 -33.14 8.62 -3.52
CA SER A 36 -32.03 7.70 -3.21
C SER A 36 -32.11 6.39 -4.01
N TYR A 37 -33.32 5.89 -4.29
CA TYR A 37 -33.57 4.74 -5.15
C TYR A 37 -33.33 5.04 -6.64
N ALA A 38 -33.76 6.19 -7.13
CA ALA A 38 -33.54 6.61 -8.52
C ALA A 38 -32.05 6.92 -8.81
N ASN A 39 -31.35 7.54 -7.85
CA ASN A 39 -29.91 7.78 -7.92
C ASN A 39 -29.13 6.45 -7.93
N TRP A 40 -29.66 5.41 -7.26
CA TRP A 40 -29.14 4.04 -7.34
C TRP A 40 -29.37 3.36 -8.70
N VAL A 41 -30.58 3.45 -9.28
CA VAL A 41 -30.83 2.91 -10.64
C VAL A 41 -29.90 3.57 -11.66
N TYR A 42 -29.64 4.87 -11.48
CA TYR A 42 -28.85 5.67 -12.40
C TYR A 42 -27.34 5.44 -12.28
N ASN A 43 -26.78 5.32 -11.07
CA ASN A 43 -25.40 4.90 -10.85
C ASN A 43 -25.11 3.47 -11.34
N ARG A 44 -26.15 2.73 -11.75
CA ARG A 44 -26.08 1.39 -12.35
C ARG A 44 -26.14 1.41 -13.89
N SER A 45 -26.52 2.52 -14.52
CA SER A 45 -26.75 2.60 -15.97
C SER A 45 -25.48 2.73 -16.82
N TYR A 46 -24.30 2.89 -16.22
CA TYR A 46 -23.04 3.07 -16.95
C TYR A 46 -22.11 1.86 -16.75
N LEU A 47 -22.26 0.87 -17.64
CA LEU A 47 -21.28 -0.19 -17.92
C LEU A 47 -20.85 -0.17 -19.40
N VAL A 48 -20.92 1.00 -20.07
CA VAL A 48 -20.34 1.17 -21.41
C VAL A 48 -19.21 2.22 -21.32
N PRO A 49 -17.96 1.87 -21.65
CA PRO A 49 -16.84 2.82 -21.65
C PRO A 49 -17.04 3.90 -22.72
N GLY A 50 -16.99 5.19 -22.35
CA GLY A 50 -16.86 6.33 -23.28
C GLY A 50 -17.99 7.35 -23.31
N GLU A 51 -19.07 7.22 -22.54
CA GLU A 51 -20.13 8.25 -22.46
C GLU A 51 -20.06 9.08 -21.17
N GLU A 52 -20.20 10.40 -21.29
CA GLU A 52 -20.28 11.32 -20.16
C GLU A 52 -21.58 11.14 -19.34
N ALA A 53 -21.49 11.33 -18.03
CA ALA A 53 -22.60 11.17 -17.10
C ALA A 53 -23.68 12.28 -17.30
N THR A 54 -24.93 11.89 -17.60
CA THR A 54 -26.07 12.82 -17.73
C THR A 54 -27.20 12.58 -16.71
N SER A 55 -27.44 13.52 -15.79
CA SER A 55 -28.42 13.38 -14.68
C SER A 55 -29.91 13.30 -15.09
N VAL A 56 -30.21 13.19 -16.39
CA VAL A 56 -31.55 13.37 -16.98
C VAL A 56 -32.57 12.31 -16.52
N PRO A 57 -32.29 10.99 -16.46
CA PRO A 57 -33.29 10.00 -16.06
C PRO A 57 -33.68 10.07 -14.57
N GLY A 58 -32.73 10.40 -13.70
CA GLY A 58 -32.99 10.67 -12.28
C GLY A 58 -33.86 11.92 -12.09
N LEU A 59 -33.60 12.96 -12.89
CA LEU A 59 -34.45 14.16 -12.97
C LEU A 59 -35.85 13.82 -13.49
N VAL A 60 -35.99 12.91 -14.46
CA VAL A 60 -37.28 12.44 -14.99
C VAL A 60 -38.06 11.66 -13.93
N TRP A 61 -37.44 10.77 -13.16
CA TRP A 61 -38.13 10.05 -12.07
C TRP A 61 -38.54 10.99 -10.93
N ALA A 62 -37.66 11.91 -10.54
CA ALA A 62 -38.00 12.97 -9.60
C ALA A 62 -39.18 13.81 -10.12
N ALA A 63 -39.17 14.15 -11.41
CA ALA A 63 -40.27 14.86 -12.07
C ALA A 63 -41.57 14.03 -12.10
N VAL A 64 -41.53 12.72 -12.40
CA VAL A 64 -42.72 11.85 -12.40
C VAL A 64 -43.33 11.75 -11.01
N VAL A 65 -42.49 11.58 -9.97
CA VAL A 65 -42.96 11.59 -8.59
C VAL A 65 -43.59 12.95 -8.27
N LEU A 66 -42.88 14.05 -8.52
CA LEU A 66 -43.37 15.42 -8.29
C LEU A 66 -44.68 15.72 -9.05
N ILE A 67 -44.79 15.31 -10.31
CA ILE A 67 -45.98 15.45 -11.15
C ILE A 67 -47.11 14.57 -10.60
N GLY A 68 -46.83 13.34 -10.16
CA GLY A 68 -47.82 12.48 -9.50
C GLY A 68 -48.34 13.08 -8.19
N GLY A 69 -47.45 13.67 -7.38
CA GLY A 69 -47.82 14.43 -6.18
C GLY A 69 -48.64 15.68 -6.51
N LEU A 70 -48.29 16.38 -7.59
CA LEU A 70 -49.03 17.53 -8.11
C LEU A 70 -50.43 17.14 -8.61
N ILE A 71 -50.55 16.02 -9.33
CA ILE A 71 -51.84 15.48 -9.80
C ILE A 71 -52.70 15.06 -8.61
N TYR A 72 -52.14 14.38 -7.61
CA TYR A 72 -52.86 14.07 -6.38
C TYR A 72 -53.30 15.33 -5.63
N TRP A 73 -52.45 16.36 -5.58
CA TRP A 73 -52.80 17.65 -5.01
C TRP A 73 -53.94 18.32 -5.77
N VAL A 74 -53.89 18.34 -7.11
CA VAL A 74 -54.99 18.84 -7.95
C VAL A 74 -56.26 18.05 -7.67
N ILE A 75 -56.25 16.72 -7.72
CA ILE A 75 -57.44 15.88 -7.49
C ILE A 75 -58.05 16.10 -6.09
N THR A 76 -57.21 16.19 -5.05
CA THR A 76 -57.67 16.39 -3.67
C THR A 76 -58.13 17.81 -3.36
N THR A 77 -57.70 18.80 -4.15
CA THR A 77 -58.11 20.21 -4.01
C THR A 77 -59.26 20.60 -4.95
N TRP A 78 -59.40 19.96 -6.12
CA TRP A 78 -60.45 20.26 -7.11
C TRP A 78 -61.85 19.91 -6.62
N GLY A 79 -61.98 18.85 -5.80
CA GLY A 79 -63.26 18.45 -5.20
C GLY A 79 -63.70 19.31 -4.00
N ASN A 80 -62.82 20.16 -3.46
CA ASN A 80 -63.07 20.96 -2.25
C ASN A 80 -62.94 22.46 -2.57
N LYS A 81 -64.00 23.08 -3.10
CA LYS A 81 -64.10 24.53 -3.37
C LYS A 81 -64.05 25.45 -2.12
N LYS A 82 -63.63 24.93 -0.96
CA LYS A 82 -63.19 25.67 0.23
C LYS A 82 -61.95 24.96 0.78
N SER A 83 -60.79 25.19 0.17
CA SER A 83 -59.63 24.30 0.36
C SER A 83 -58.90 24.44 1.69
N GLY A 84 -59.20 25.42 2.56
CA GLY A 84 -58.69 25.49 3.95
C GLY A 84 -57.16 25.35 4.09
N LEU A 85 -56.42 25.53 3.00
CA LEU A 85 -55.00 25.28 2.89
C LEU A 85 -54.27 26.53 3.40
N PRO A 86 -53.39 26.40 4.41
CA PRO A 86 -52.64 27.54 4.92
C PRO A 86 -51.75 28.12 3.81
N THR A 87 -51.74 29.44 3.67
CA THR A 87 -50.79 30.18 2.84
C THR A 87 -49.35 29.97 3.33
N LEU A 88 -48.34 30.25 2.51
CA LEU A 88 -46.93 30.16 2.92
C LEU A 88 -46.65 31.02 4.16
N ALA A 89 -47.27 32.21 4.22
CA ALA A 89 -47.19 33.09 5.38
C ALA A 89 -47.86 32.48 6.64
N GLU A 90 -48.98 31.77 6.50
CA GLU A 90 -49.64 31.06 7.61
C GLU A 90 -48.88 29.81 8.05
N LEU A 91 -48.21 29.11 7.13
CA LEU A 91 -47.30 27.99 7.45
C LEU A 91 -46.08 28.49 8.22
N VAL A 92 -45.42 29.55 7.75
CA VAL A 92 -44.22 30.10 8.42
C VAL A 92 -44.56 30.73 9.77
N ARG A 93 -45.78 31.29 9.92
CA ARG A 93 -46.28 31.83 11.20
C ARG A 93 -46.83 30.76 12.15
N ASN A 94 -46.89 29.50 11.73
CA ASN A 94 -47.35 28.42 12.59
C ASN A 94 -46.25 28.07 13.60
N GLU A 95 -46.47 28.41 14.87
CA GLU A 95 -45.51 28.14 15.96
C GLU A 95 -45.11 26.66 16.08
N SER A 96 -45.95 25.73 15.59
CA SER A 96 -45.60 24.30 15.58
C SER A 96 -44.47 23.94 14.58
N LEU A 97 -44.22 24.79 13.59
CA LEU A 97 -43.15 24.67 12.59
C LEU A 97 -41.88 25.46 12.98
N THR A 98 -41.92 26.22 14.06
CA THR A 98 -40.73 26.81 14.71
C THR A 98 -40.39 26.13 16.04
N GLY A 99 -41.21 25.16 16.45
CA GLY A 99 -41.04 24.39 17.68
C GLY A 99 -39.99 23.29 17.58
N MET A 100 -39.52 22.85 18.75
CA MET A 100 -38.48 21.82 18.93
C MET A 100 -38.73 20.52 18.13
N PRO A 101 -39.95 19.93 18.08
CA PRO A 101 -40.14 18.68 17.34
C PRO A 101 -39.93 18.81 15.83
N PHE A 102 -40.31 19.94 15.25
CA PHE A 102 -40.06 20.19 13.82
C PHE A 102 -38.57 20.37 13.56
N PHE A 103 -37.87 21.14 14.40
CA PHE A 103 -36.43 21.32 14.28
C PHE A 103 -35.66 19.99 14.33
N LEU A 104 -35.99 19.11 15.28
CA LEU A 104 -35.32 17.81 15.39
C LEU A 104 -35.62 16.88 14.21
N LEU A 105 -36.84 16.95 13.68
CA LEU A 105 -37.25 16.20 12.50
C LEU A 105 -36.52 16.72 11.26
N TRP A 106 -36.44 18.04 11.10
CA TRP A 106 -35.67 18.70 10.06
C TRP A 106 -34.19 18.33 10.15
N TRP A 107 -33.59 18.39 11.34
CA TRP A 107 -32.19 17.99 11.57
C TRP A 107 -32.00 16.53 11.15
N THR A 108 -32.85 15.61 11.63
CA THR A 108 -32.75 14.19 11.28
C THR A 108 -32.80 13.96 9.76
N ILE A 109 -33.76 14.60 9.07
CA ILE A 109 -33.93 14.46 7.62
C ILE A 109 -32.75 15.09 6.87
N LEU A 110 -32.31 16.28 7.27
CA LEU A 110 -31.23 16.99 6.61
C LEU A 110 -29.90 16.26 6.77
N SER A 111 -29.62 15.68 7.94
CA SER A 111 -28.45 14.81 8.14
C SER A 111 -28.47 13.62 7.17
N PHE A 112 -29.62 13.01 6.91
CA PHE A 112 -29.75 11.97 5.89
C PHE A 112 -29.37 12.50 4.51
N VAL A 113 -29.88 13.66 4.11
CA VAL A 113 -29.61 14.24 2.79
C VAL A 113 -28.14 14.63 2.63
N ILE A 114 -27.60 15.40 3.58
CA ILE A 114 -26.24 15.95 3.52
C ILE A 114 -25.22 14.82 3.48
N TYR A 115 -25.30 13.83 4.38
CA TYR A 115 -24.30 12.76 4.41
C TYR A 115 -24.46 11.76 3.27
N SER A 116 -25.69 11.56 2.77
CA SER A 116 -25.89 10.78 1.54
C SER A 116 -25.31 11.49 0.31
N TRP A 117 -25.39 12.82 0.26
CA TRP A 117 -24.84 13.63 -0.83
C TRP A 117 -23.31 13.77 -0.76
N ALA A 118 -22.76 14.01 0.44
CA ALA A 118 -21.32 14.13 0.67
C ALA A 118 -20.57 12.80 0.48
N GLY A 119 -21.28 11.66 0.48
CA GLY A 119 -20.69 10.33 0.28
C GLY A 119 -19.87 9.80 1.46
N GLU A 120 -19.76 10.57 2.54
CA GLU A 120 -18.99 10.21 3.74
C GLU A 120 -19.79 9.23 4.63
N LYS A 121 -19.19 8.07 4.92
CA LYS A 121 -19.85 6.95 5.63
C LYS A 121 -19.18 6.63 6.96
N MET A 122 -18.59 7.63 7.60
CA MET A 122 -17.79 7.42 8.79
C MET A 122 -18.68 7.19 10.04
N PRO A 123 -18.35 6.22 10.92
CA PRO A 123 -19.21 5.85 12.05
C PRO A 123 -19.58 7.01 13.01
N TRP A 124 -18.70 8.00 13.19
CA TRP A 124 -18.97 9.16 14.05
C TRP A 124 -20.11 10.05 13.55
N LEU A 125 -20.40 10.03 12.24
CA LEU A 125 -21.52 10.76 11.66
C LEU A 125 -22.88 10.25 12.18
N SER A 126 -22.93 9.02 12.72
CA SER A 126 -24.12 8.46 13.37
C SER A 126 -24.66 9.35 14.49
N THR A 127 -23.79 10.12 15.17
CA THR A 127 -24.19 11.03 16.26
C THR A 127 -25.21 12.08 15.80
N HIS A 128 -25.06 12.60 14.58
CA HIS A 128 -25.98 13.57 13.99
C HIS A 128 -27.37 13.00 13.69
N PHE A 129 -27.51 11.68 13.62
CA PHE A 129 -28.81 11.01 13.53
C PHE A 129 -29.36 10.67 14.91
N VAL A 130 -28.52 10.10 15.76
CA VAL A 130 -28.92 9.55 17.06
C VAL A 130 -29.41 10.64 18.00
N ILE A 131 -28.72 11.78 18.07
CA ILE A 131 -29.06 12.89 18.98
C ILE A 131 -30.48 13.43 18.71
N PRO A 132 -30.82 13.93 17.50
CA PRO A 132 -32.16 14.45 17.26
C PRO A 132 -33.23 13.38 17.34
N MET A 133 -32.93 12.13 16.95
CA MET A 133 -33.85 11.02 17.11
C MET A 133 -34.15 10.74 18.58
N ALA A 134 -33.15 10.70 19.46
CA ALA A 134 -33.33 10.43 20.88
C ALA A 134 -34.17 11.51 21.57
N LEU A 135 -33.91 12.78 21.25
CA LEU A 135 -34.71 13.91 21.75
C LEU A 135 -36.16 13.84 21.25
N MET A 136 -36.38 13.46 20.00
CA MET A 136 -37.74 13.22 19.46
C MET A 136 -38.45 12.07 20.15
N VAL A 137 -37.73 11.00 20.49
CA VAL A 137 -38.28 9.91 21.29
C VAL A 137 -38.68 10.42 22.67
N GLY A 138 -37.81 11.17 23.35
CA GLY A 138 -38.14 11.79 24.65
C GLY A 138 -39.41 12.65 24.59
N TRP A 139 -39.53 13.50 23.57
CA TRP A 139 -40.74 14.29 23.33
C TRP A 139 -41.98 13.42 23.11
N TYR A 140 -41.88 12.36 22.30
CA TYR A 140 -42.99 11.45 22.06
C TYR A 140 -43.48 10.75 23.33
N PHE A 141 -42.56 10.29 24.18
CA PHE A 141 -42.91 9.69 25.46
C PHE A 141 -43.58 10.69 26.38
N HIS A 142 -43.05 11.90 26.50
CA HIS A 142 -43.69 12.98 27.26
C HIS A 142 -45.14 13.18 26.83
N GLU A 143 -45.39 13.27 25.52
CA GLU A 143 -46.75 13.52 25.01
C GLU A 143 -47.72 12.35 25.17
N ARG A 144 -47.21 11.11 25.22
CA ARG A 144 -48.04 9.93 25.48
C ARG A 144 -48.37 9.72 26.95
N LEU A 145 -47.57 10.33 27.83
CA LEU A 145 -47.71 10.24 29.29
C LEU A 145 -48.48 11.42 29.89
N ARG A 146 -48.74 12.48 29.12
CA ARG A 146 -49.41 13.71 29.61
C ARG A 146 -50.79 13.47 30.24
N ASP A 147 -51.52 12.47 29.75
CA ASP A 147 -52.92 12.22 30.14
C ASP A 147 -53.07 11.11 31.19
N VAL A 148 -51.98 10.64 31.81
CA VAL A 148 -52.01 9.55 32.80
C VAL A 148 -51.19 9.95 34.03
N THR A 149 -51.70 9.66 35.23
CA THR A 149 -50.95 9.97 36.46
C THR A 149 -49.87 8.92 36.72
N TRP A 150 -48.74 9.34 37.30
CA TRP A 150 -47.66 8.40 37.66
C TRP A 150 -48.11 7.31 38.64
N ALA A 151 -49.09 7.61 39.52
CA ALA A 151 -49.65 6.63 40.44
C ALA A 151 -50.38 5.47 39.71
N GLU A 152 -51.05 5.75 38.59
CA GLU A 152 -51.74 4.73 37.78
C GLU A 152 -50.74 3.88 36.99
N VAL A 153 -49.71 4.51 36.39
CA VAL A 153 -48.65 3.83 35.63
C VAL A 153 -47.83 2.90 36.52
N PHE A 154 -47.51 3.33 37.75
CA PHE A 154 -46.72 2.56 38.72
C PHE A 154 -47.58 1.73 39.69
N SER A 155 -48.87 1.58 39.43
CA SER A 155 -49.71 0.67 40.20
C SER A 155 -49.25 -0.79 40.03
N GLN A 156 -49.43 -1.63 41.06
CA GLN A 156 -49.02 -3.05 41.00
C GLN A 156 -49.63 -3.79 39.79
N ARG A 157 -50.89 -3.50 39.45
CA ARG A 157 -51.57 -4.10 38.29
C ARG A 157 -51.00 -3.60 36.96
N ALA A 158 -50.70 -2.31 36.84
CA ALA A 158 -50.10 -1.75 35.63
C ALA A 158 -48.67 -2.23 35.40
N LEU A 159 -47.87 -2.34 36.47
CA LEU A 159 -46.52 -2.91 36.43
C LEU A 159 -46.54 -4.39 36.04
N LEU A 160 -47.44 -5.18 36.63
CA LEU A 160 -47.61 -6.59 36.28
C LEU A 160 -48.07 -6.75 34.83
N TYR A 161 -49.01 -5.93 34.36
CA TYR A 161 -49.45 -5.94 32.96
C TYR A 161 -48.33 -5.52 32.00
N THR A 162 -47.53 -4.52 32.36
CA THR A 162 -46.34 -4.10 31.59
C THR A 162 -45.29 -5.20 31.53
N GLY A 163 -44.95 -5.81 32.68
CA GLY A 163 -44.03 -6.95 32.73
C GLY A 163 -44.50 -8.12 31.88
N LEU A 164 -45.78 -8.51 32.01
CA LEU A 164 -46.38 -9.56 31.18
C LEU A 164 -46.38 -9.20 29.69
N THR A 165 -46.60 -7.94 29.34
CA THR A 165 -46.58 -7.46 27.95
C THR A 165 -45.16 -7.51 27.38
N ALA A 166 -44.14 -7.16 28.16
CA ALA A 166 -42.74 -7.32 27.76
C ALA A 166 -42.36 -8.80 27.57
N VAL A 167 -42.74 -9.67 28.51
CA VAL A 167 -42.52 -11.12 28.41
C VAL A 167 -43.26 -11.70 27.20
N PHE A 168 -44.48 -11.25 26.92
CA PHE A 168 -45.24 -11.62 25.72
C PHE A 168 -44.53 -11.21 24.45
N LEU A 169 -44.07 -9.95 24.35
CA LEU A 169 -43.36 -9.45 23.18
C LEU A 169 -42.05 -10.20 22.93
N LEU A 170 -41.26 -10.46 23.99
CA LEU A 170 -40.03 -11.25 23.90
C LEU A 170 -40.32 -12.70 23.50
N SER A 171 -41.32 -13.32 24.13
CA SER A 171 -41.73 -14.69 23.80
C SER A 171 -42.25 -14.78 22.37
N ALA A 172 -42.93 -13.74 21.87
CA ALA A 172 -43.42 -13.67 20.51
C ALA A 172 -42.24 -13.57 19.53
N ALA A 173 -41.29 -12.67 19.79
CA ALA A 173 -40.07 -12.56 19.00
C ALA A 173 -39.31 -13.89 18.95
N LEU A 174 -39.13 -14.57 20.09
CA LEU A 174 -38.44 -15.85 20.18
C LEU A 174 -39.22 -17.01 19.54
N ALA A 175 -40.55 -17.00 19.64
CA ALA A 175 -41.40 -18.02 19.02
C ALA A 175 -41.37 -17.91 17.50
N PHE A 176 -41.45 -16.70 16.95
CA PHE A 176 -41.46 -16.47 15.50
C PHE A 176 -40.07 -16.36 14.88
N ALA A 177 -39.00 -16.18 15.67
CA ALA A 177 -37.62 -16.13 15.16
C ALA A 177 -37.23 -17.39 14.34
N PRO A 178 -37.48 -18.63 14.80
CA PRO A 178 -37.24 -19.84 14.00
C PRO A 178 -37.95 -19.82 12.65
N LEU A 179 -39.17 -19.29 12.58
CA LEU A 179 -39.92 -19.18 11.33
C LEU A 179 -39.25 -18.17 10.38
N TRP A 180 -38.88 -17.00 10.90
CA TRP A 180 -38.21 -15.97 10.11
C TRP A 180 -36.81 -16.40 9.66
N LEU A 181 -36.07 -17.12 10.51
CA LEU A 181 -34.74 -17.66 10.23
C LEU A 181 -34.79 -18.95 9.38
N GLY A 182 -35.98 -19.40 8.94
CA GLY A 182 -36.14 -20.59 8.10
C GLY A 182 -35.78 -21.91 8.79
N GLN A 183 -35.78 -21.95 10.11
CA GLN A 183 -35.50 -23.14 10.93
C GLN A 183 -36.73 -24.05 11.11
N VAL A 184 -37.91 -23.60 10.71
CA VAL A 184 -39.14 -24.40 10.69
C VAL A 184 -39.26 -25.08 9.34
N GLN A 185 -38.84 -26.34 9.26
CA GLN A 185 -38.81 -27.12 8.03
C GLN A 185 -39.47 -28.49 8.23
N GLY A 186 -40.03 -29.05 7.16
CA GLY A 186 -40.54 -30.43 7.15
C GLY A 186 -39.39 -31.42 6.99
N GLY A 187 -38.79 -31.85 8.10
CA GLY A 187 -37.67 -32.79 8.12
C GLY A 187 -37.59 -33.57 9.44
N GLN A 188 -36.95 -34.74 9.42
CA GLN A 188 -36.74 -35.57 10.62
C GLN A 188 -35.37 -35.34 11.28
N ASP A 189 -34.54 -34.44 10.76
CA ASP A 189 -33.25 -34.13 11.35
C ASP A 189 -33.42 -33.35 12.67
N THR A 190 -32.43 -33.51 13.56
CA THR A 190 -32.51 -32.94 14.91
C THR A 190 -32.50 -31.40 14.95
N ALA A 191 -32.06 -30.73 13.87
CA ALA A 191 -32.06 -29.28 13.79
C ALA A 191 -33.45 -28.76 13.38
N ALA A 192 -34.08 -29.35 12.37
CA ALA A 192 -35.46 -29.02 11.97
C ALA A 192 -36.48 -29.32 13.08
N LEU A 193 -36.31 -30.43 13.80
CA LEU A 193 -37.16 -30.76 14.95
C LEU A 193 -36.99 -29.74 16.09
N ARG A 194 -35.76 -29.26 16.35
CA ARG A 194 -35.51 -28.21 17.35
C ARG A 194 -36.14 -26.88 16.95
N GLY A 195 -36.00 -26.45 15.69
CA GLY A 195 -36.61 -25.22 15.18
C GLY A 195 -38.13 -25.24 15.24
N THR A 196 -38.73 -26.34 14.76
CA THR A 196 -40.18 -26.57 14.80
C THR A 196 -40.69 -26.69 16.24
N GLY A 197 -39.98 -27.41 17.10
CA GLY A 197 -40.30 -27.53 18.53
C GLY A 197 -40.26 -26.19 19.26
N ARG A 198 -39.28 -25.33 18.97
CA ARG A 198 -39.22 -23.96 19.52
C ARG A 198 -40.40 -23.10 19.06
N PHE A 199 -40.77 -23.19 17.78
CA PHE A 199 -41.94 -22.47 17.25
C PHE A 199 -43.24 -22.93 17.93
N LEU A 200 -43.52 -24.23 17.95
CA LEU A 200 -44.74 -24.79 18.53
C LEU A 200 -44.80 -24.60 20.06
N GLY A 201 -43.69 -24.84 20.77
CA GLY A 201 -43.58 -24.57 22.20
C GLY A 201 -43.75 -23.08 22.52
N GLY A 202 -43.19 -22.21 21.68
CA GLY A 202 -43.40 -20.76 21.76
C GLY A 202 -44.88 -20.38 21.60
N LEU A 203 -45.61 -20.97 20.65
CA LEU A 203 -47.05 -20.74 20.48
C LEU A 203 -47.86 -21.15 21.72
N LEU A 204 -47.51 -22.25 22.39
CA LEU A 204 -48.15 -22.67 23.63
C LEU A 204 -47.93 -21.65 24.76
N VAL A 205 -46.68 -21.18 24.93
CA VAL A 205 -46.34 -20.13 25.89
C VAL A 205 -47.10 -18.84 25.57
N LEU A 206 -47.19 -18.46 24.28
CA LEU A 206 -47.97 -17.30 23.84
C LEU A 206 -49.45 -17.43 24.16
N GLY A 207 -50.05 -18.62 23.98
CA GLY A 207 -51.44 -18.88 24.38
C GLY A 207 -51.66 -18.62 25.87
N GLY A 208 -50.76 -19.11 26.73
CA GLY A 208 -50.78 -18.84 28.16
C GLY A 208 -50.62 -17.36 28.50
N LEU A 209 -49.69 -16.66 27.85
CA LEU A 209 -49.46 -15.23 28.06
C LEU A 209 -50.63 -14.37 27.56
N ILE A 210 -51.27 -14.73 26.44
CA ILE A 210 -52.48 -14.07 25.95
C ILE A 210 -53.62 -14.22 26.97
N TYR A 211 -53.80 -15.41 27.54
CA TYR A 211 -54.78 -15.62 28.60
C TYR A 211 -54.50 -14.75 29.83
N LEU A 212 -53.25 -14.72 30.31
CA LEU A 212 -52.85 -13.88 31.44
C LEU A 212 -53.05 -12.39 31.16
N LEU A 213 -52.66 -11.93 29.96
CA LEU A 213 -52.89 -10.54 29.53
C LEU A 213 -54.40 -10.22 29.43
N TRP A 214 -55.21 -11.15 28.94
CA TRP A 214 -56.66 -10.97 28.87
C TRP A 214 -57.29 -10.86 30.26
N GLN A 215 -56.84 -11.69 31.22
CA GLN A 215 -57.30 -11.65 32.60
C GLN A 215 -56.94 -10.31 33.26
N GLN A 216 -55.69 -9.88 33.15
CA GLN A 216 -55.21 -8.63 33.76
C GLN A 216 -55.78 -7.37 33.08
N ARG A 217 -56.18 -7.47 31.81
CA ARG A 217 -56.76 -6.36 31.03
C ARG A 217 -58.09 -5.85 31.59
N GLN A 218 -58.88 -6.68 32.26
CA GLN A 218 -60.23 -6.31 32.73
C GLN A 218 -60.21 -5.29 33.88
N GLY A 219 -59.10 -5.21 34.63
CA GLY A 219 -58.95 -4.31 35.77
C GLY A 219 -58.17 -3.02 35.47
N LEU A 220 -57.90 -2.71 34.20
CA LEU A 220 -57.09 -1.57 33.77
C LEU A 220 -57.82 -0.74 32.70
N GLU A 221 -57.77 0.58 32.87
CA GLU A 221 -58.27 1.52 31.87
C GLU A 221 -57.55 1.38 30.54
N THR A 222 -58.26 1.65 29.44
CA THR A 222 -57.68 1.60 28.09
C THR A 222 -56.43 2.46 27.96
N ALA A 223 -56.43 3.63 28.61
CA ALA A 223 -55.28 4.52 28.58
C ALA A 223 -54.04 3.82 29.12
N VAL A 224 -54.08 3.33 30.37
CA VAL A 224 -52.96 2.64 31.04
C VAL A 224 -52.46 1.43 30.24
N ARG A 225 -53.36 0.67 29.63
CA ARG A 225 -52.99 -0.49 28.79
C ARG A 225 -52.14 -0.10 27.59
N GLU A 226 -52.52 0.93 26.85
CA GLU A 226 -51.74 1.40 25.70
C GLU A 226 -50.33 1.86 26.11
N ARG A 227 -50.20 2.48 27.29
CA ARG A 227 -48.90 2.96 27.80
C ARG A 227 -48.05 1.77 28.28
N ALA A 228 -48.65 0.75 28.86
CA ALA A 228 -47.96 -0.49 29.22
C ALA A 228 -47.33 -1.17 27.99
N TRP A 229 -48.05 -1.24 26.85
CA TRP A 229 -47.46 -1.72 25.59
C TRP A 229 -46.28 -0.86 25.14
N LEU A 230 -46.45 0.46 25.18
CA LEU A 230 -45.40 1.40 24.80
C LEU A 230 -44.15 1.25 25.68
N PHE A 231 -44.31 1.19 27.00
CA PHE A 231 -43.22 1.00 27.95
C PHE A 231 -42.54 -0.35 27.79
N SER A 232 -43.31 -1.41 27.49
CA SER A 232 -42.75 -2.75 27.27
C SER A 232 -41.84 -2.77 26.06
N ILE A 233 -42.30 -2.22 24.92
CA ILE A 233 -41.49 -2.12 23.70
C ILE A 233 -40.24 -1.26 23.95
N PHE A 234 -40.39 -0.14 24.65
CA PHE A 234 -39.28 0.72 25.02
C PHE A 234 -38.26 0.02 25.90
N ALA A 235 -38.70 -0.66 26.97
CA ALA A 235 -37.83 -1.35 27.90
C ALA A 235 -37.02 -2.44 27.20
N ILE A 236 -37.63 -3.22 26.31
CA ILE A 236 -36.94 -4.23 25.50
C ILE A 236 -35.86 -3.57 24.64
N LEU A 237 -36.22 -2.51 23.89
CA LEU A 237 -35.27 -1.82 23.02
C LEU A 237 -34.15 -1.15 23.82
N ALA A 238 -34.45 -0.57 24.98
CA ALA A 238 -33.48 0.06 25.87
C ALA A 238 -32.48 -0.97 26.43
N LEU A 239 -32.94 -2.15 26.85
CA LEU A 239 -32.07 -3.24 27.30
C LEU A 239 -31.16 -3.74 26.18
N LEU A 240 -31.69 -3.88 24.96
CA LEU A 240 -30.88 -4.23 23.79
C LEU A 240 -29.85 -3.13 23.50
N THR A 241 -30.24 -1.86 23.55
CA THR A 241 -29.31 -0.74 23.40
C THR A 241 -28.22 -0.79 24.47
N MET A 242 -28.56 -0.98 25.75
CA MET A 242 -27.57 -1.10 26.83
C MET A 242 -26.58 -2.24 26.58
N ARG A 243 -27.07 -3.42 26.15
CA ARG A 243 -26.22 -4.56 25.78
C ARG A 243 -25.22 -4.20 24.68
N PHE A 244 -25.71 -3.66 23.56
CA PHE A 244 -24.84 -3.33 22.43
C PHE A 244 -23.89 -2.17 22.73
N THR A 245 -24.33 -1.18 23.51
CA THR A 245 -23.47 -0.10 24.01
C THR A 245 -22.36 -0.66 24.89
N TYR A 246 -22.66 -1.60 25.79
CA TYR A 246 -21.63 -2.26 26.60
C TYR A 246 -20.61 -2.99 25.72
N MET A 247 -21.08 -3.80 24.76
CA MET A 247 -20.20 -4.51 23.82
C MET A 247 -19.32 -3.55 23.01
N ALA A 248 -19.86 -2.41 22.56
CA ALA A 248 -19.11 -1.43 21.78
C ALA A 248 -18.07 -0.64 22.60
N ASN A 249 -18.34 -0.36 23.88
CA ASN A 249 -17.43 0.42 24.73
C ASN A 249 -16.32 -0.42 25.39
N PHE A 250 -16.51 -1.73 25.47
CA PHE A 250 -15.51 -2.65 26.03
C PHE A 250 -15.05 -3.67 24.98
N PRO A 251 -14.42 -3.24 23.87
CA PRO A 251 -13.98 -4.13 22.82
C PRO A 251 -12.77 -4.96 23.27
N ASN A 252 -12.72 -6.22 22.85
CA ASN A 252 -11.51 -7.01 22.92
C ASN A 252 -10.59 -6.65 21.73
N ALA A 253 -9.49 -5.96 22.03
CA ALA A 253 -8.44 -5.61 21.09
C ALA A 253 -7.87 -6.81 20.30
N ASP A 254 -7.97 -8.01 20.87
CA ASP A 254 -7.45 -9.24 20.29
C ASP A 254 -8.47 -9.98 19.41
N LEU A 255 -9.62 -9.37 19.08
CA LEU A 255 -10.61 -9.93 18.16
C LEU A 255 -10.91 -9.00 16.98
N ALA A 256 -10.78 -9.51 15.74
CA ALA A 256 -11.13 -8.78 14.53
C ALA A 256 -12.65 -8.54 14.35
N THR A 257 -13.48 -9.21 15.15
CA THR A 257 -14.95 -9.24 15.02
C THR A 257 -15.68 -8.17 15.85
N GLU A 258 -14.95 -7.24 16.47
CA GLU A 258 -15.55 -6.18 17.29
C GLU A 258 -16.29 -5.10 16.46
N TYR A 259 -17.33 -4.49 17.02
CA TYR A 259 -18.22 -3.58 16.26
C TYR A 259 -17.58 -2.24 15.87
N LEU A 260 -16.63 -1.73 16.66
CA LEU A 260 -15.97 -0.43 16.44
C LEU A 260 -14.52 -0.59 15.97
N VAL A 261 -14.28 -1.55 15.08
CA VAL A 261 -12.96 -1.82 14.48
C VAL A 261 -12.80 -0.98 13.21
N TYR A 262 -11.66 -0.29 13.09
CA TYR A 262 -11.26 0.41 11.86
C TYR A 262 -9.96 -0.17 11.29
N ALA A 263 -8.89 -0.14 12.08
CA ALA A 263 -7.66 -0.91 11.85
C ALA A 263 -7.03 -1.13 13.23
N HIS A 264 -6.85 -2.40 13.65
CA HIS A 264 -6.32 -2.72 14.98
C HIS A 264 -5.06 -3.57 14.87
N GLY A 265 -4.07 -3.27 15.72
CA GLY A 265 -2.84 -4.07 15.78
C GLY A 265 -3.13 -5.46 16.33
N ALA A 266 -2.95 -6.49 15.51
CA ALA A 266 -3.16 -7.88 15.88
C ALA A 266 -2.32 -8.29 17.11
N PRO A 267 -2.71 -9.35 17.85
CA PRO A 267 -2.04 -9.76 19.09
C PRO A 267 -0.53 -9.92 18.95
N ALA A 268 -0.06 -10.46 17.82
CA ALA A 268 1.36 -10.69 17.55
C ALA A 268 2.20 -9.41 17.66
N THR A 269 1.66 -8.24 17.31
CA THR A 269 2.36 -6.95 17.47
C THR A 269 2.77 -6.70 18.93
N LYS A 270 1.87 -6.95 19.88
CA LYS A 270 2.08 -6.66 21.32
C LYS A 270 2.66 -7.85 22.10
N GLN A 271 2.29 -9.06 21.71
CA GLN A 271 2.55 -10.28 22.48
C GLN A 271 3.76 -11.06 21.96
N GLU A 272 4.11 -10.91 20.68
CA GLU A 272 5.20 -11.67 20.05
C GLU A 272 6.35 -10.76 19.61
N ILE A 273 6.09 -9.76 18.76
CA ILE A 273 7.13 -8.93 18.13
C ILE A 273 7.74 -7.95 19.13
N LEU A 274 6.93 -7.15 19.82
CA LEU A 274 7.44 -6.14 20.75
C LEU A 274 8.27 -6.77 21.90
N PRO A 275 7.83 -7.85 22.57
CA PRO A 275 8.62 -8.49 23.60
C PRO A 275 9.93 -9.09 23.07
N GLN A 276 9.94 -9.65 21.86
CA GLN A 276 11.17 -10.12 21.22
C GLN A 276 12.15 -8.97 21.00
N LEU A 277 11.70 -7.84 20.44
CA LEU A 277 12.52 -6.65 20.23
C LEU A 277 13.04 -6.06 21.55
N GLU A 278 12.21 -6.01 22.59
CA GLU A 278 12.60 -5.55 23.93
C GLU A 278 13.67 -6.45 24.55
N GLN A 279 13.48 -7.78 24.49
CA GLN A 279 14.46 -8.74 24.98
C GLN A 279 15.77 -8.67 24.20
N LEU A 280 15.70 -8.55 22.88
CA LEU A 280 16.86 -8.36 22.01
C LEU A 280 17.66 -7.12 22.43
N SER A 281 16.97 -5.99 22.58
CA SER A 281 17.57 -4.70 22.93
C SER A 281 18.25 -4.74 24.31
N MET A 282 17.53 -5.25 25.31
CA MET A 282 18.04 -5.38 26.67
C MET A 282 19.26 -6.30 26.75
N ARG A 283 19.34 -7.33 25.91
CA ARG A 283 20.48 -8.25 25.91
C ARG A 283 21.69 -7.70 25.16
N LEU A 284 21.47 -7.01 24.04
CA LEU A 284 22.56 -6.43 23.25
C LEU A 284 23.17 -5.19 23.91
N ASN A 285 22.31 -4.29 24.41
CA ASN A 285 22.73 -2.96 24.83
C ASN A 285 22.51 -2.69 26.33
N GLY A 286 21.77 -3.55 27.04
CA GLY A 286 21.39 -3.32 28.44
C GLY A 286 20.25 -2.29 28.62
N ASP A 287 19.70 -1.77 27.52
CA ASP A 287 18.62 -0.79 27.50
C ASP A 287 17.78 -0.94 26.21
N MET A 288 17.01 0.08 25.85
CA MET A 288 16.15 0.08 24.64
C MET A 288 16.84 0.61 23.38
N SER A 289 18.16 0.86 23.40
CA SER A 289 18.87 1.59 22.34
C SER A 289 19.20 0.77 21.08
N MET A 290 18.83 -0.50 20.99
CA MET A 290 18.99 -1.28 19.76
C MET A 290 18.28 -0.61 18.59
N GLN A 291 18.95 -0.52 17.44
CA GLN A 291 18.32 -0.02 16.22
C GLN A 291 17.27 -1.02 15.73
N VAL A 292 16.07 -0.52 15.48
CA VAL A 292 14.97 -1.27 14.84
C VAL A 292 14.52 -0.49 13.62
N VAL A 293 14.63 -1.11 12.44
CA VAL A 293 14.21 -0.51 11.17
C VAL A 293 12.76 -0.91 10.87
N TYR A 294 11.95 0.03 10.39
CA TYR A 294 10.58 -0.23 9.94
C TYR A 294 10.20 0.62 8.73
N ASP A 295 9.27 0.13 7.92
CA ASP A 295 8.87 0.69 6.62
C ASP A 295 7.53 1.44 6.65
N ASN A 296 7.11 1.97 5.49
CA ASN A 296 5.82 2.66 5.34
C ASN A 296 4.60 1.77 5.64
N GLU A 297 4.65 0.50 5.26
CA GLU A 297 3.55 -0.46 5.45
C GLU A 297 3.38 -0.83 6.93
N SER A 298 4.48 -1.13 7.62
CA SER A 298 4.46 -1.43 9.06
C SER A 298 4.37 -0.15 9.94
N SER A 299 4.44 1.04 9.35
CA SER A 299 4.47 2.31 10.09
C SER A 299 3.37 2.43 11.13
N TRP A 300 2.14 2.02 10.82
CA TRP A 300 1.09 1.81 11.80
C TRP A 300 0.93 0.31 12.08
N PRO A 301 1.09 -0.16 13.31
CA PRO A 301 1.17 0.61 14.55
C PRO A 301 2.59 0.79 15.12
N TYR A 302 3.64 0.38 14.40
CA TYR A 302 5.01 0.33 14.96
C TYR A 302 5.60 1.71 15.28
N THR A 303 5.16 2.78 14.62
CA THR A 303 5.51 4.16 15.01
C THR A 303 5.15 4.45 16.47
N TRP A 304 4.03 3.90 16.96
CA TRP A 304 3.61 4.06 18.35
C TRP A 304 4.30 3.06 19.28
N TYR A 305 4.41 1.79 18.90
CA TYR A 305 4.98 0.75 19.77
C TYR A 305 6.50 0.86 19.92
N LEU A 306 7.20 1.32 18.88
CA LEU A 306 8.65 1.52 18.91
C LEU A 306 9.07 2.86 19.54
N ARG A 307 8.13 3.65 20.10
CA ARG A 307 8.44 4.98 20.68
C ARG A 307 9.54 4.96 21.76
N ASN A 308 9.70 3.82 22.44
CA ASN A 308 10.70 3.61 23.50
C ASN A 308 12.09 3.24 22.96
N PHE A 309 12.21 2.89 21.67
CA PHE A 309 13.49 2.65 21.01
C PHE A 309 14.01 4.00 20.47
N PRO A 310 15.04 4.62 21.09
CA PRO A 310 15.54 5.92 20.68
C PRO A 310 16.21 5.89 19.31
N ASN A 311 16.81 4.74 18.94
CA ASN A 311 17.51 4.53 17.67
C ASN A 311 16.63 3.86 16.60
N ARG A 312 15.30 3.90 16.73
CA ARG A 312 14.41 3.39 15.67
C ARG A 312 14.61 4.18 14.37
N ARG A 313 14.52 3.51 13.23
CA ARG A 313 14.70 4.13 11.92
C ARG A 313 13.54 3.80 11.00
N TYR A 314 12.94 4.84 10.43
CA TYR A 314 11.92 4.71 9.40
C TYR A 314 12.56 4.83 8.01
N VAL A 315 12.28 3.89 7.10
CA VAL A 315 12.89 3.86 5.75
C VAL A 315 11.91 4.06 4.59
N GLY A 316 10.60 4.14 4.86
CA GLY A 316 9.60 4.31 3.80
C GLY A 316 9.59 3.12 2.83
N GLU A 317 9.54 3.39 1.52
CA GLU A 317 9.55 2.36 0.45
C GLU A 317 10.91 2.18 -0.25
N SER A 318 11.88 3.06 0.07
CA SER A 318 13.19 3.12 -0.58
C SER A 318 14.25 2.61 0.39
N PHE A 319 14.75 1.41 0.13
CA PHE A 319 15.77 0.76 0.95
C PHE A 319 17.16 1.07 0.40
N THR A 320 18.14 1.11 1.31
CA THR A 320 19.56 1.30 1.03
C THR A 320 20.35 0.21 1.75
N PRO A 321 21.58 -0.14 1.29
CA PRO A 321 22.35 -1.27 1.83
C PRO A 321 22.57 -1.26 3.35
N ASP A 322 22.64 -0.09 3.96
CA ASP A 322 22.82 0.11 5.40
C ASP A 322 21.63 -0.39 6.26
N VAL A 323 20.51 -0.80 5.66
CA VAL A 323 19.46 -1.54 6.37
C VAL A 323 19.94 -2.94 6.79
N GLY A 324 20.91 -3.52 6.08
CA GLY A 324 21.56 -4.79 6.41
C GLY A 324 22.48 -4.75 7.64
N ASP A 325 22.73 -3.55 8.19
CA ASP A 325 23.49 -3.37 9.43
C ASP A 325 22.61 -3.38 10.69
N ALA A 326 21.29 -3.26 10.53
CA ALA A 326 20.37 -3.15 11.66
C ALA A 326 20.14 -4.50 12.35
N PRO A 327 20.23 -4.61 13.70
CA PRO A 327 20.00 -5.88 14.40
C PRO A 327 18.65 -6.53 14.13
N ALA A 328 17.60 -5.71 13.95
CA ALA A 328 16.25 -6.16 13.65
C ALA A 328 15.51 -5.21 12.69
N LEU A 329 14.70 -5.80 11.81
CA LEU A 329 13.83 -5.07 10.89
C LEU A 329 12.39 -5.59 10.98
N VAL A 330 11.42 -4.68 10.88
CA VAL A 330 9.99 -4.98 10.86
C VAL A 330 9.42 -4.44 9.55
N ILE A 331 9.21 -5.32 8.56
CA ILE A 331 8.92 -4.91 7.17
C ILE A 331 7.59 -5.50 6.71
N GLY A 332 6.72 -4.66 6.14
CA GLY A 332 5.42 -5.07 5.61
C GLY A 332 5.54 -5.90 4.33
N ASN A 333 4.51 -6.70 4.07
CA ASN A 333 4.42 -7.64 2.95
C ASN A 333 4.73 -7.04 1.57
N ASN A 334 4.30 -5.82 1.28
CA ASN A 334 4.52 -5.19 -0.02
C ASN A 334 5.99 -4.82 -0.29
N ASN A 335 6.84 -4.82 0.74
CA ASN A 335 8.24 -4.41 0.64
C ASN A 335 9.24 -5.55 0.85
N TRP A 336 8.80 -6.79 1.11
CA TRP A 336 9.72 -7.92 1.34
C TRP A 336 10.72 -8.12 0.20
N GLY A 337 10.25 -8.18 -1.05
CA GLY A 337 11.13 -8.34 -2.21
C GLY A 337 12.06 -7.14 -2.46
N LYS A 338 11.78 -5.96 -1.87
CA LYS A 338 12.64 -4.78 -2.00
C LYS A 338 13.77 -4.77 -0.96
N VAL A 339 13.53 -5.32 0.23
CA VAL A 339 14.53 -5.31 1.32
C VAL A 339 15.41 -6.56 1.30
N GLU A 340 14.87 -7.71 0.90
CA GLU A 340 15.57 -9.01 0.92
C GLU A 340 16.94 -9.01 0.21
N PRO A 341 17.13 -8.34 -0.94
CA PRO A 341 18.44 -8.26 -1.59
C PRO A 341 19.55 -7.66 -0.70
N TYR A 342 19.19 -6.73 0.20
CA TYR A 342 20.13 -6.10 1.13
C TYR A 342 20.42 -6.97 2.37
N LEU A 343 19.49 -7.84 2.77
CA LEU A 343 19.64 -8.69 3.95
C LEU A 343 20.51 -9.92 3.68
N ARG A 344 20.55 -10.39 2.42
CA ARG A 344 21.30 -11.58 1.98
C ARG A 344 21.00 -12.79 2.89
N ASP A 345 21.96 -13.68 3.08
CA ASP A 345 21.85 -14.82 4.00
C ASP A 345 22.10 -14.46 5.48
N ASN A 346 22.20 -13.17 5.83
CA ASN A 346 22.58 -12.75 7.18
C ASN A 346 21.40 -12.69 8.16
N TYR A 347 20.16 -12.81 7.70
CA TYR A 347 18.96 -12.67 8.53
C TYR A 347 18.10 -13.94 8.54
N ASP A 348 17.49 -14.21 9.70
CA ASP A 348 16.33 -15.09 9.81
C ASP A 348 15.07 -14.23 9.89
N TYR A 349 13.94 -14.74 9.38
CA TYR A 349 12.66 -14.05 9.50
C TYR A 349 11.53 -14.94 10.00
N GLN A 350 10.55 -14.31 10.63
CA GLN A 350 9.25 -14.91 10.95
C GLN A 350 8.12 -13.97 10.47
N THR A 351 7.09 -14.55 9.88
CA THR A 351 5.92 -13.81 9.38
C THR A 351 4.83 -13.78 10.45
N TYR A 352 4.26 -12.61 10.68
CA TYR A 352 3.16 -12.40 11.61
C TYR A 352 2.07 -11.56 10.97
N THR A 353 0.83 -11.86 11.31
CA THR A 353 -0.27 -10.91 11.13
C THR A 353 -0.12 -9.79 12.15
N TYR A 354 0.03 -8.54 11.70
CA TYR A 354 0.24 -7.40 12.60
C TYR A 354 -0.92 -6.40 12.60
N LEU A 355 -1.74 -6.41 11.56
CA LEU A 355 -2.89 -5.52 11.44
C LEU A 355 -4.13 -6.29 10.96
N TRP A 356 -5.26 -6.02 11.60
CA TRP A 356 -6.56 -6.50 11.16
C TRP A 356 -7.45 -5.35 10.71
N TRP A 357 -8.15 -5.59 9.61
CA TRP A 357 -9.18 -4.72 9.08
C TRP A 357 -10.57 -5.31 9.35
N PRO A 358 -11.57 -4.47 9.62
CA PRO A 358 -12.95 -4.90 9.77
C PRO A 358 -13.45 -5.46 8.44
N MET A 359 -14.51 -6.26 8.51
CA MET A 359 -15.18 -6.72 7.30
C MET A 359 -15.73 -5.54 6.50
N GLU A 360 -15.13 -5.26 5.35
CA GLU A 360 -15.54 -4.16 4.48
C GLU A 360 -16.59 -4.55 3.43
N GLU A 361 -17.15 -5.76 3.55
CA GLU A 361 -18.17 -6.27 2.63
C GLU A 361 -19.43 -5.40 2.58
N TYR A 362 -19.66 -4.54 3.58
CA TYR A 362 -20.72 -3.54 3.57
C TYR A 362 -20.55 -2.49 2.45
N ARG A 363 -19.32 -2.22 2.01
CA ARG A 363 -19.03 -1.29 0.90
C ARG A 363 -19.62 -1.76 -0.42
N GLN A 364 -19.84 -3.07 -0.53
CA GLN A 364 -20.42 -3.75 -1.69
C GLN A 364 -21.88 -4.17 -1.47
N LEU A 365 -22.53 -3.74 -0.37
CA LEU A 365 -23.95 -4.01 -0.15
C LEU A 365 -24.81 -3.19 -1.13
N GLY A 366 -25.37 -3.88 -2.13
CA GLY A 366 -26.41 -3.35 -3.02
C GLY A 366 -27.80 -3.91 -2.69
N TRP A 367 -28.84 -3.42 -3.38
CA TRP A 367 -30.20 -3.94 -3.22
C TRP A 367 -30.34 -5.42 -3.61
N GLU A 368 -29.41 -6.03 -4.34
CA GLU A 368 -29.37 -7.49 -4.56
C GLU A 368 -29.10 -8.26 -3.25
N ALA A 369 -28.28 -7.73 -2.34
CA ALA A 369 -28.10 -8.33 -1.02
C ALA A 369 -29.37 -8.22 -0.14
N VAL A 370 -30.32 -7.35 -0.48
CA VAL A 370 -31.55 -7.10 0.30
C VAL A 370 -32.79 -7.73 -0.35
N LEU A 371 -32.91 -7.69 -1.67
CA LEU A 371 -34.07 -8.12 -2.48
C LEU A 371 -33.72 -9.19 -3.51
N GLY A 372 -32.45 -9.59 -3.62
CA GLY A 372 -31.97 -10.55 -4.63
C GLY A 372 -32.59 -11.93 -4.49
N ASN A 373 -32.54 -12.67 -5.59
CA ASN A 373 -33.17 -13.98 -5.72
C ASN A 373 -32.62 -14.95 -4.65
N PRO A 374 -33.48 -15.58 -3.82
CA PRO A 374 -33.05 -16.51 -2.76
C PRO A 374 -32.25 -17.72 -3.27
N ASP A 375 -32.35 -18.02 -4.58
CA ASP A 375 -31.80 -19.24 -5.20
C ASP A 375 -30.82 -18.96 -6.36
N GLN A 376 -30.50 -17.70 -6.67
CA GLN A 376 -29.55 -17.39 -7.75
C GLN A 376 -28.35 -16.57 -7.30
N LEU A 377 -27.21 -17.12 -7.68
CA LEU A 377 -25.88 -16.54 -7.65
C LEU A 377 -25.79 -15.36 -8.65
N THR A 378 -25.96 -14.09 -8.25
CA THR A 378 -25.83 -12.94 -9.17
C THR A 378 -24.37 -12.55 -9.40
N SER A 379 -23.73 -13.13 -10.40
CA SER A 379 -22.38 -12.76 -10.85
C SER A 379 -22.46 -11.76 -12.00
N ARG A 380 -22.31 -10.45 -11.75
CA ARG A 380 -22.16 -9.47 -12.85
C ARG A 380 -20.82 -8.73 -12.89
N ALA A 381 -20.03 -8.76 -11.82
CA ALA A 381 -18.66 -8.23 -11.88
C ALA A 381 -17.69 -9.13 -12.68
N LEU A 382 -18.10 -10.34 -13.09
CA LEU A 382 -17.22 -11.39 -13.61
C LEU A 382 -17.39 -11.76 -15.08
N GLN A 383 -18.32 -11.16 -15.83
CA GLN A 383 -18.43 -11.41 -17.28
C GLN A 383 -17.75 -10.37 -18.16
N GLU A 384 -17.41 -9.19 -17.64
CA GLU A 384 -16.97 -8.06 -18.46
C GLU A 384 -15.44 -7.86 -18.51
N GLN A 385 -14.63 -8.70 -17.86
CA GLN A 385 -13.16 -8.54 -17.82
C GLN A 385 -12.32 -9.81 -18.09
N GLY A 386 -12.93 -10.92 -18.53
CA GLY A 386 -12.17 -12.13 -18.89
C GLY A 386 -11.47 -12.85 -17.73
N PHE A 387 -11.79 -12.50 -16.48
CA PHE A 387 -11.32 -13.22 -15.30
C PHE A 387 -12.18 -14.45 -15.01
N THR A 388 -11.54 -15.57 -14.68
CA THR A 388 -12.21 -16.77 -14.16
C THR A 388 -13.05 -16.40 -12.93
N PRO A 389 -14.30 -16.86 -12.83
CA PRO A 389 -15.15 -16.52 -11.70
C PRO A 389 -14.52 -17.06 -10.41
N ASP A 390 -14.08 -16.15 -9.54
CA ASP A 390 -13.84 -16.50 -8.14
C ASP A 390 -15.20 -16.84 -7.49
N PRO A 391 -15.43 -18.09 -7.03
CA PRO A 391 -16.68 -18.50 -6.39
C PRO A 391 -17.01 -17.70 -5.12
N THR A 392 -16.08 -16.89 -4.60
CA THR A 392 -16.29 -16.08 -3.40
C THR A 392 -17.08 -14.78 -3.61
N ASN A 393 -17.38 -14.36 -4.85
CA ASN A 393 -17.97 -13.04 -5.15
C ASN A 393 -19.47 -13.05 -5.43
N VAL A 394 -20.16 -14.07 -4.92
CA VAL A 394 -21.58 -14.26 -5.18
C VAL A 394 -22.42 -13.98 -3.93
N ARG A 395 -23.46 -13.15 -4.07
CA ARG A 395 -24.28 -12.74 -2.92
C ARG A 395 -25.71 -13.26 -2.98
N LEU A 396 -26.03 -14.12 -2.00
CA LEU A 396 -27.40 -14.46 -1.63
C LEU A 396 -28.03 -13.28 -0.88
N GLY A 397 -29.27 -12.93 -1.21
CA GLY A 397 -30.00 -11.83 -0.57
C GLY A 397 -30.67 -12.22 0.75
N LEU A 398 -31.24 -11.24 1.47
CA LEU A 398 -32.01 -11.46 2.70
C LEU A 398 -33.23 -12.39 2.55
N GLY A 399 -33.63 -12.74 1.32
CA GLY A 399 -34.63 -13.77 1.03
C GLY A 399 -34.17 -15.18 1.43
N ASN A 400 -32.86 -15.43 1.47
CA ASN A 400 -32.27 -16.71 1.87
C ASN A 400 -32.23 -16.83 3.41
N ALA A 401 -32.67 -17.97 3.93
CA ALA A 401 -32.74 -18.23 5.38
C ALA A 401 -31.35 -18.29 6.04
N GLU A 402 -30.37 -18.88 5.36
CA GLU A 402 -29.00 -19.00 5.89
C GLU A 402 -28.30 -17.65 5.99
N VAL A 403 -28.54 -16.74 5.04
CA VAL A 403 -28.05 -15.35 5.10
C VAL A 403 -28.64 -14.62 6.32
N ARG A 404 -29.94 -14.75 6.56
CA ARG A 404 -30.58 -14.14 7.74
C ARG A 404 -30.02 -14.68 9.05
N GLN A 405 -29.78 -16.00 9.11
CA GLN A 405 -29.14 -16.63 10.26
C GLN A 405 -27.71 -16.11 10.46
N ALA A 406 -26.90 -16.07 9.40
CA ALA A 406 -25.53 -15.57 9.46
C ALA A 406 -25.45 -14.12 9.95
N LEU A 407 -26.31 -13.23 9.44
CA LEU A 407 -26.37 -11.84 9.88
C LEU A 407 -26.88 -11.71 11.33
N TRP A 408 -27.81 -12.57 11.74
CA TRP A 408 -28.26 -12.62 13.13
C TRP A 408 -27.11 -13.00 14.07
N ASP A 409 -26.31 -14.00 13.69
CA ASP A 409 -25.19 -14.50 14.49
C ASP A 409 -24.06 -13.46 14.58
N ILE A 410 -23.77 -12.75 13.50
CA ILE A 410 -22.85 -11.59 13.53
C ILE A 410 -23.41 -10.49 14.44
N PHE A 411 -24.67 -10.08 14.22
CA PHE A 411 -25.23 -8.92 14.92
C PHE A 411 -25.44 -9.17 16.41
N PHE A 412 -25.80 -10.38 16.84
CA PHE A 412 -25.99 -10.66 18.26
C PHE A 412 -24.75 -11.23 18.93
N TYR A 413 -23.97 -12.06 18.25
CA TYR A 413 -22.90 -12.85 18.86
C TYR A 413 -21.50 -12.56 18.32
N ARG A 414 -21.37 -11.72 17.29
CA ARG A 414 -20.09 -11.45 16.57
C ARG A 414 -19.50 -12.72 15.96
N ASP A 415 -20.35 -13.70 15.64
CA ASP A 415 -19.96 -14.99 15.09
C ASP A 415 -20.11 -14.99 13.57
N TYR A 416 -18.98 -15.12 12.87
CA TYR A 416 -18.91 -15.15 11.42
C TYR A 416 -18.90 -16.57 10.85
N THR A 417 -18.99 -17.62 11.68
CA THR A 417 -18.88 -19.01 11.25
C THR A 417 -19.92 -19.35 10.18
N LYS A 418 -21.20 -19.07 10.46
CA LYS A 418 -22.28 -19.33 9.49
C LYS A 418 -22.17 -18.46 8.24
N TYR A 419 -21.68 -17.22 8.38
CA TYR A 419 -21.41 -16.34 7.26
C TYR A 419 -20.32 -16.91 6.34
N GLY A 420 -19.28 -17.50 6.93
CA GLY A 420 -18.25 -18.25 6.24
C GLY A 420 -18.79 -19.43 5.45
N GLU A 421 -19.64 -20.25 6.08
CA GLU A 421 -20.29 -21.38 5.40
C GLU A 421 -21.10 -20.93 4.18
N VAL A 422 -21.93 -19.90 4.34
CA VAL A 422 -22.84 -19.40 3.28
C VAL A 422 -22.07 -18.87 2.06
N TYR A 423 -20.94 -18.22 2.28
CA TYR A 423 -20.14 -17.60 1.22
C TYR A 423 -18.85 -18.37 0.89
N ASN A 424 -18.71 -19.61 1.39
CA ASN A 424 -17.54 -20.47 1.24
C ASN A 424 -16.22 -19.76 1.58
N ARG A 425 -16.19 -19.09 2.73
CA ARG A 425 -15.06 -18.35 3.29
C ARG A 425 -14.77 -18.80 4.72
N THR A 426 -13.54 -18.62 5.18
CA THR A 426 -13.17 -18.96 6.56
C THR A 426 -12.89 -17.69 7.35
N PHE A 427 -13.71 -17.42 8.37
CA PHE A 427 -13.59 -16.25 9.25
C PHE A 427 -13.17 -16.68 10.65
N ASN A 428 -11.89 -17.03 10.81
CA ASN A 428 -11.27 -17.24 12.12
C ASN A 428 -10.04 -16.32 12.27
N LEU A 429 -9.52 -16.18 13.49
CA LEU A 429 -8.43 -15.24 13.78
C LEU A 429 -7.12 -15.54 13.01
N GLY A 430 -6.85 -16.81 12.71
CA GLY A 430 -5.65 -17.22 11.96
C GLY A 430 -5.79 -17.04 10.44
N SER A 431 -7.02 -17.07 9.92
CA SER A 431 -7.31 -16.98 8.49
C SER A 431 -8.16 -15.76 8.14
N TRP A 432 -8.16 -14.72 8.97
CA TRP A 432 -8.97 -13.53 8.72
C TRP A 432 -8.61 -12.92 7.36
N PRO A 433 -9.57 -12.69 6.46
CA PRO A 433 -9.27 -12.40 5.06
C PRO A 433 -8.75 -10.98 4.82
N LEU A 434 -9.11 -10.01 5.68
CA LEU A 434 -8.69 -8.62 5.58
C LEU A 434 -7.66 -8.33 6.67
N ARG A 435 -6.41 -8.72 6.40
CA ARG A 435 -5.28 -8.58 7.33
C ARG A 435 -4.03 -8.20 6.56
N ASP A 436 -3.12 -7.51 7.25
CA ASP A 436 -1.78 -7.26 6.74
C ASP A 436 -0.75 -8.05 7.53
N GLU A 437 0.29 -8.45 6.82
CA GLU A 437 1.37 -9.29 7.32
C GLU A 437 2.68 -8.51 7.35
N VAL A 438 3.49 -8.79 8.36
CA VAL A 438 4.81 -8.22 8.56
C VAL A 438 5.80 -9.36 8.75
N ARG A 439 7.05 -9.16 8.32
CA ARG A 439 8.16 -10.02 8.70
C ARG A 439 9.04 -9.30 9.70
N LEU A 440 9.31 -9.99 10.80
CA LEU A 440 10.37 -9.62 11.73
C LEU A 440 11.66 -10.32 11.27
N TYR A 441 12.59 -9.55 10.73
CA TYR A 441 13.94 -10.00 10.40
C TYR A 441 14.85 -9.78 11.61
N ILE A 442 15.60 -10.80 12.01
CA ILE A 442 16.62 -10.73 13.06
C ILE A 442 17.93 -11.24 12.48
N ARG A 443 18.99 -10.45 12.64
CA ARG A 443 20.31 -10.82 12.12
C ARG A 443 20.84 -12.08 12.82
N LYS A 444 21.41 -13.01 12.06
CA LYS A 444 21.80 -14.36 12.53
C LYS A 444 22.90 -14.31 13.58
N ASP A 445 23.86 -13.40 13.47
CA ASP A 445 24.92 -13.15 14.47
C ASP A 445 24.32 -12.64 15.80
N VAL A 446 23.39 -11.69 15.73
CA VAL A 446 22.64 -11.17 16.86
C VAL A 446 21.87 -12.30 17.51
N LYS A 447 21.12 -13.07 16.72
CA LYS A 447 20.38 -14.24 17.19
C LYS A 447 21.29 -15.28 17.85
N ALA A 448 22.44 -15.59 17.25
CA ALA A 448 23.40 -16.55 17.80
C ALA A 448 24.00 -16.08 19.13
N SER A 449 24.36 -14.79 19.25
CA SER A 449 24.92 -14.21 20.48
C SER A 449 23.98 -14.28 21.69
N LEU A 450 22.68 -14.53 21.45
CA LEU A 450 21.65 -14.60 22.48
C LEU A 450 21.35 -16.03 22.96
N TRP A 451 21.86 -17.05 22.25
CA TRP A 451 21.57 -18.48 22.46
C TRP A 451 22.67 -19.23 23.26
N ASP A 452 23.69 -18.55 23.74
CA ASP A 452 24.90 -19.12 24.38
C ASP A 452 24.73 -19.74 25.79
N TYR A 453 23.52 -20.14 26.18
CA TYR A 453 23.30 -20.99 27.36
C TYR A 453 22.53 -22.28 27.06
N GLY A 454 22.75 -22.87 25.87
CA GLY A 454 22.13 -24.18 25.56
C GLY A 454 22.82 -25.07 24.52
N VAL A 455 23.59 -24.53 23.56
CA VAL A 455 24.37 -25.34 22.60
C VAL A 455 25.67 -24.59 22.31
N ALA A 456 26.78 -25.32 22.22
CA ALA A 456 28.14 -24.80 22.12
C ALA A 456 28.27 -23.68 21.08
N ALA A 457 28.96 -22.60 21.49
CA ALA A 457 29.28 -21.44 20.67
C ALA A 457 29.75 -21.87 19.27
N THR A 458 28.93 -21.58 18.26
CA THR A 458 29.40 -21.60 16.88
C THR A 458 30.38 -20.44 16.75
N ALA A 459 31.64 -20.74 16.47
CA ALA A 459 32.66 -19.73 16.28
C ALA A 459 32.15 -18.66 15.30
N VAL A 460 32.34 -17.39 15.64
CA VAL A 460 32.13 -16.28 14.71
C VAL A 460 32.99 -16.58 13.48
N VAL A 461 32.34 -16.95 12.38
CA VAL A 461 33.03 -17.11 11.10
C VAL A 461 33.46 -15.71 10.70
N VAL A 462 34.74 -15.40 10.89
CA VAL A 462 35.33 -14.20 10.30
C VAL A 462 35.08 -14.33 8.79
N PRO A 463 34.42 -13.36 8.14
CA PRO A 463 34.19 -13.41 6.70
C PRO A 463 35.56 -13.55 6.00
N GLU A 464 35.83 -14.72 5.43
CA GLU A 464 37.03 -14.92 4.63
C GLU A 464 36.81 -14.23 3.28
N ASP A 465 37.82 -13.48 2.82
CA ASP A 465 37.78 -12.83 1.51
C ASP A 465 37.52 -13.88 0.41
N PRO A 466 36.37 -13.83 -0.29
CA PRO A 466 35.98 -14.86 -1.25
C PRO A 466 36.90 -14.89 -2.48
N TYR A 467 37.74 -13.87 -2.66
CA TYR A 467 38.69 -13.74 -3.77
C TYR A 467 40.14 -14.02 -3.37
N LYS A 468 40.37 -14.63 -2.20
CA LYS A 468 41.73 -14.94 -1.71
C LYS A 468 42.44 -15.96 -2.59
N GLU A 469 41.71 -16.95 -3.09
CA GLU A 469 42.23 -18.03 -3.96
C GLU A 469 42.48 -17.56 -5.40
N ARG A 470 43.13 -18.40 -6.23
CA ARG A 470 43.37 -18.15 -7.67
C ARG A 470 44.06 -16.81 -7.98
N ALA A 471 44.96 -16.39 -7.10
CA ALA A 471 45.83 -15.25 -7.34
C ALA A 471 46.92 -15.60 -8.37
N LEU A 472 46.97 -14.83 -9.45
CA LEU A 472 47.99 -14.89 -10.48
C LEU A 472 49.08 -13.85 -10.21
N THR A 473 50.33 -14.24 -10.38
CA THR A 473 51.47 -13.32 -10.38
C THR A 473 51.71 -12.84 -11.80
N LEU A 474 51.36 -11.58 -12.08
CA LEU A 474 51.57 -10.94 -13.37
C LEU A 474 52.47 -9.73 -13.19
N GLU A 475 53.52 -9.66 -14.00
CA GLU A 475 54.38 -8.48 -14.08
C GLU A 475 53.89 -7.57 -15.20
N PRO A 476 53.91 -6.24 -15.00
CA PRO A 476 53.53 -5.31 -16.06
C PRO A 476 54.54 -5.42 -17.22
N SER A 477 54.02 -5.61 -18.43
CA SER A 477 54.81 -5.61 -19.66
C SER A 477 55.23 -4.20 -20.09
N ALA A 478 54.51 -3.16 -19.64
CA ALA A 478 54.88 -1.77 -19.81
C ALA A 478 54.28 -0.88 -18.70
N VAL A 479 54.97 0.22 -18.40
CA VAL A 479 54.52 1.29 -17.50
C VAL A 479 54.41 2.56 -18.33
N ILE A 480 53.21 3.14 -18.43
CA ILE A 480 52.90 4.25 -19.35
C ILE A 480 52.49 5.49 -18.54
N GLY A 481 52.95 6.66 -18.97
CA GLY A 481 52.52 7.96 -18.44
C GLY A 481 53.12 8.36 -17.08
N GLN A 482 54.13 7.62 -16.59
CA GLN A 482 54.77 7.91 -15.30
C GLN A 482 55.36 9.32 -15.24
N GLY A 483 54.96 10.09 -14.23
CA GLY A 483 55.41 11.47 -14.03
C GLY A 483 54.73 12.50 -14.94
N ILE A 484 53.82 12.07 -15.82
CA ILE A 484 53.04 12.94 -16.72
C ILE A 484 51.57 12.99 -16.28
N LEU A 485 51.01 11.85 -15.84
CA LEU A 485 49.63 11.73 -15.40
C LEU A 485 49.45 12.15 -13.93
N SER A 486 48.31 12.74 -13.61
CA SER A 486 47.90 13.15 -12.27
C SER A 486 46.47 12.67 -12.00
N LYS A 487 46.31 11.71 -11.07
CA LYS A 487 45.03 11.06 -10.76
C LYS A 487 44.26 10.59 -12.00
N PRO A 488 44.88 9.83 -12.92
CA PRO A 488 44.16 9.32 -14.09
C PRO A 488 43.01 8.40 -13.63
N ARG A 489 41.82 8.52 -14.23
CA ARG A 489 40.61 7.82 -13.77
C ARG A 489 40.26 6.59 -14.59
N ASN A 490 40.16 6.75 -15.91
CA ASN A 490 39.83 5.68 -16.84
C ASN A 490 40.64 5.81 -18.13
N ALA A 491 40.64 4.75 -18.94
CA ALA A 491 41.26 4.74 -20.26
C ALA A 491 40.37 3.99 -21.27
N ALA A 492 40.66 4.20 -22.55
CA ALA A 492 40.13 3.41 -23.66
C ALA A 492 41.24 3.17 -24.69
N VAL A 493 41.19 2.02 -25.36
CA VAL A 493 42.04 1.74 -26.52
C VAL A 493 41.20 1.98 -27.78
N GLY A 494 41.64 2.89 -28.63
CA GLY A 494 40.94 3.23 -29.87
C GLY A 494 41.11 2.15 -30.96
N PRO A 495 40.30 2.19 -32.03
CA PRO A 495 40.47 1.30 -33.19
C PRO A 495 41.83 1.46 -33.89
N ASP A 496 42.48 2.60 -33.71
CA ASP A 496 43.83 2.92 -34.15
C ASP A 496 44.94 2.24 -33.31
N GLY A 497 44.57 1.55 -32.22
CA GLY A 497 45.49 0.90 -31.29
C GLY A 497 46.12 1.85 -30.27
N ARG A 498 45.76 3.14 -30.27
CA ARG A 498 46.28 4.12 -29.31
C ARG A 498 45.54 4.05 -27.99
N LEU A 499 46.23 4.40 -26.90
CA LEU A 499 45.68 4.45 -25.55
C LEU A 499 45.28 5.88 -25.19
N TYR A 500 43.99 6.10 -24.94
CA TYR A 500 43.42 7.38 -24.53
C TYR A 500 43.16 7.34 -23.03
N VAL A 501 43.80 8.23 -22.27
CA VAL A 501 43.73 8.24 -20.80
C VAL A 501 43.07 9.52 -20.31
N ALA A 502 42.06 9.39 -19.45
CA ALA A 502 41.43 10.50 -18.77
C ALA A 502 42.28 10.94 -17.57
N ASP A 503 43.11 11.96 -17.78
CA ASP A 503 44.05 12.54 -16.82
C ASP A 503 43.33 13.57 -15.95
N ALA A 504 42.50 13.07 -15.03
CA ALA A 504 41.49 13.87 -14.34
C ALA A 504 42.07 15.03 -13.52
N GLY A 505 43.20 14.80 -12.83
CA GLY A 505 43.86 15.81 -12.01
C GLY A 505 44.51 16.94 -12.82
N ASN A 506 44.79 16.72 -14.10
CA ASN A 506 45.27 17.74 -15.04
C ASN A 506 44.19 18.26 -15.99
N HIS A 507 42.93 17.81 -15.84
CA HIS A 507 41.79 18.27 -16.63
C HIS A 507 41.98 18.09 -18.15
N ARG A 508 42.53 16.95 -18.58
CA ARG A 508 42.81 16.66 -20.00
C ARG A 508 42.65 15.17 -20.34
N ILE A 509 42.59 14.87 -21.63
CA ILE A 509 42.81 13.53 -22.17
C ILE A 509 44.23 13.47 -22.75
N VAL A 510 44.99 12.43 -22.42
CA VAL A 510 46.34 12.19 -22.98
C VAL A 510 46.29 10.93 -23.83
N VAL A 511 46.77 11.03 -25.06
CA VAL A 511 46.79 9.92 -26.03
C VAL A 511 48.22 9.42 -26.17
N PHE A 512 48.40 8.11 -25.99
CA PHE A 512 49.68 7.44 -26.11
C PHE A 512 49.72 6.50 -27.32
N GLU A 513 50.84 6.52 -28.03
CA GLU A 513 51.21 5.56 -29.07
C GLU A 513 52.57 4.98 -28.71
N ASP A 514 52.66 3.65 -28.58
CA ASP A 514 53.87 2.95 -28.12
C ASP A 514 54.48 3.49 -26.81
N GLY A 515 53.64 4.05 -25.93
CA GLY A 515 54.05 4.60 -24.63
C GLY A 515 54.47 6.08 -24.65
N GLU A 516 54.54 6.71 -25.83
CA GLU A 516 54.87 8.12 -26.01
C GLU A 516 53.60 8.97 -26.18
N VAL A 517 53.62 10.21 -25.69
CA VAL A 517 52.49 11.15 -25.84
C VAL A 517 52.44 11.65 -27.28
N VAL A 518 51.30 11.45 -27.95
CA VAL A 518 51.07 11.90 -29.33
C VAL A 518 50.02 13.00 -29.46
N LEU A 519 49.10 13.10 -28.50
CA LEU A 519 48.07 14.12 -28.48
C LEU A 519 47.64 14.43 -27.03
N GLU A 520 47.40 15.71 -26.76
CA GLU A 520 46.76 16.15 -25.53
C GLU A 520 45.51 16.96 -25.89
N VAL A 521 44.38 16.60 -25.29
CA VAL A 521 43.10 17.27 -25.54
C VAL A 521 42.60 17.90 -24.25
N GLY A 522 42.36 19.21 -24.32
CA GLY A 522 41.68 19.99 -23.29
C GLY A 522 42.56 20.63 -22.22
N SER A 523 41.89 21.39 -21.36
CA SER A 523 42.49 22.14 -20.26
C SER A 523 41.43 22.42 -19.18
N ALA A 524 41.82 22.88 -17.99
CA ALA A 524 40.89 23.17 -16.91
C ALA A 524 39.89 24.29 -17.28
N GLY A 525 38.59 24.02 -17.07
CA GLY A 525 37.53 25.02 -17.26
C GLY A 525 36.18 24.40 -17.64
N ALA A 526 35.24 25.27 -18.04
CA ALA A 526 33.87 24.90 -18.44
C ALA A 526 33.51 25.30 -19.89
N GLY A 527 34.44 25.97 -20.60
CA GLY A 527 34.27 26.32 -22.01
C GLY A 527 34.32 25.09 -22.94
N ALA A 528 34.04 25.31 -24.23
CA ALA A 528 34.20 24.27 -25.25
C ALA A 528 35.66 23.78 -25.29
N GLY A 529 35.86 22.46 -25.24
CA GLY A 529 37.19 21.87 -25.19
C GLY A 529 37.92 22.01 -23.85
N GLN A 530 37.27 22.51 -22.80
CA GLN A 530 37.81 22.54 -21.43
C GLN A 530 37.08 21.51 -20.55
N PHE A 531 37.77 20.96 -19.55
CA PHE A 531 37.24 19.92 -18.68
C PHE A 531 37.33 20.28 -17.19
N ASN A 532 36.45 19.66 -16.40
CA ASN A 532 36.49 19.64 -14.95
C ASN A 532 36.46 18.19 -14.45
N GLU A 533 37.66 17.66 -14.19
CA GLU A 533 37.95 16.24 -13.95
C GLU A 533 37.22 15.31 -14.94
N PRO A 534 37.78 15.06 -16.13
CA PRO A 534 37.25 14.03 -17.02
C PRO A 534 37.47 12.64 -16.41
N TRP A 535 36.41 11.82 -16.26
CA TRP A 535 36.53 10.49 -15.63
C TRP A 535 36.37 9.32 -16.61
N GLY A 536 35.88 9.57 -17.83
CA GLY A 536 35.65 8.52 -18.82
C GLY A 536 35.96 9.01 -20.22
N VAL A 537 36.45 8.09 -21.04
CA VAL A 537 36.74 8.31 -22.45
C VAL A 537 36.31 7.09 -23.24
N ALA A 538 35.71 7.31 -24.41
CA ALA A 538 35.41 6.29 -25.41
C ALA A 538 35.82 6.84 -26.79
N VAL A 539 36.27 5.96 -27.68
CA VAL A 539 36.81 6.35 -28.99
C VAL A 539 36.24 5.43 -30.05
N ASP A 540 35.72 6.00 -31.13
CA ASP A 540 35.36 5.26 -32.35
C ASP A 540 36.31 5.63 -33.51
N GLU A 541 35.96 5.25 -34.73
CA GLU A 541 36.77 5.51 -35.92
C GLU A 541 36.85 7.00 -36.32
N GLU A 542 35.99 7.85 -35.75
CA GLU A 542 35.82 9.25 -36.16
C GLU A 542 36.02 10.26 -35.02
N ALA A 543 35.74 9.86 -33.78
CA ALA A 543 35.59 10.78 -32.67
C ALA A 543 36.03 10.23 -31.31
N ILE A 544 36.43 11.16 -30.44
CA ILE A 544 36.72 10.96 -29.02
C ILE A 544 35.54 11.51 -28.21
N TYR A 545 34.95 10.69 -27.35
CA TYR A 545 33.87 11.07 -26.45
C TYR A 545 34.39 11.09 -25.02
N VAL A 546 34.17 12.21 -24.31
CA VAL A 546 34.72 12.45 -22.97
C VAL A 546 33.59 12.76 -22.00
N ALA A 547 33.55 12.01 -20.89
CA ALA A 547 32.68 12.31 -19.76
C ALA A 547 33.33 13.39 -18.88
N ASP A 548 32.81 14.61 -19.00
CA ASP A 548 33.28 15.80 -18.30
C ASP A 548 32.51 15.93 -16.98
N THR A 549 32.92 15.13 -15.99
CA THR A 549 32.11 14.71 -14.85
C THR A 549 31.58 15.89 -14.04
N TRP A 550 32.44 16.85 -13.68
CA TRP A 550 32.03 18.00 -12.86
C TRP A 550 31.58 19.22 -13.66
N ASN A 551 31.50 19.12 -14.99
CA ASN A 551 30.72 20.02 -15.82
C ASN A 551 29.38 19.40 -16.27
N HIS A 552 29.06 18.19 -15.81
CA HIS A 552 27.77 17.51 -16.02
C HIS A 552 27.39 17.33 -17.50
N ARG A 553 28.37 17.01 -18.35
CA ARG A 553 28.17 16.88 -19.80
C ARG A 553 29.09 15.83 -20.42
N ILE A 554 28.77 15.43 -21.63
CA ILE A 554 29.66 14.71 -22.54
C ILE A 554 30.16 15.68 -23.60
N GLN A 555 31.45 15.61 -23.92
CA GLN A 555 32.06 16.36 -25.03
C GLN A 555 32.56 15.41 -26.11
N LYS A 556 32.41 15.81 -27.37
CA LYS A 556 32.83 15.08 -28.57
C LYS A 556 33.93 15.88 -29.28
N PHE A 557 35.01 15.21 -29.62
CA PHE A 557 36.16 15.75 -30.35
C PHE A 557 36.42 14.89 -31.58
N ASP A 558 37.10 15.45 -32.59
CA ASP A 558 37.67 14.64 -33.66
C ASP A 558 38.95 13.92 -33.16
N LEU A 559 39.51 13.04 -33.99
CA LEU A 559 40.75 12.32 -33.66
C LEU A 559 42.01 13.23 -33.61
N ASN A 560 41.92 14.49 -34.05
CA ASN A 560 42.99 15.48 -33.91
C ASN A 560 42.87 16.30 -32.61
N GLY A 561 41.81 16.07 -31.81
CA GLY A 561 41.55 16.80 -30.57
C GLY A 561 40.79 18.12 -30.75
N GLU A 562 40.24 18.39 -31.93
CA GLU A 562 39.40 19.56 -32.16
C GLU A 562 37.99 19.33 -31.60
N PHE A 563 37.46 20.30 -30.86
CA PHE A 563 36.12 20.23 -30.27
C PHE A 563 35.04 20.24 -31.37
N ILE A 564 34.14 19.26 -31.33
CA ILE A 564 33.00 19.15 -32.25
C ILE A 564 31.72 19.69 -31.59
N THR A 565 31.33 19.08 -30.47
CA THR A 565 30.08 19.41 -29.78
C THR A 565 30.07 18.93 -28.33
N SER A 566 29.08 19.35 -27.56
CA SER A 566 28.82 18.86 -26.20
C SER A 566 27.33 18.75 -25.94
N PHE A 567 26.94 17.76 -25.13
CA PHE A 567 25.55 17.56 -24.72
C PHE A 567 25.46 17.16 -23.25
N GLY A 568 24.35 17.53 -22.62
CA GLY A 568 24.15 17.35 -21.18
C GLY A 568 24.01 18.68 -20.44
N GLN A 569 23.24 18.66 -19.34
CA GLN A 569 23.10 19.76 -18.39
C GLN A 569 23.07 19.22 -16.96
N SER A 570 23.52 20.02 -16.00
CA SER A 570 23.47 19.66 -14.59
C SER A 570 22.03 19.51 -14.08
N GLY A 571 21.76 18.45 -13.33
CA GLY A 571 20.50 18.30 -12.62
C GLY A 571 20.28 16.91 -12.02
N THR A 572 19.24 16.81 -11.19
CA THR A 572 18.81 15.56 -10.55
C THR A 572 17.54 15.01 -11.21
N VAL A 573 17.39 13.70 -11.27
CA VAL A 573 16.20 13.02 -11.83
C VAL A 573 15.62 12.06 -10.79
N GLU A 574 14.31 12.15 -10.57
CA GLU A 574 13.59 11.21 -9.70
C GLU A 574 13.59 9.79 -10.29
N ALA A 575 13.60 8.76 -9.43
CA ALA A 575 13.67 7.37 -9.89
C ALA A 575 12.54 6.99 -10.87
N SER A 576 11.34 7.54 -10.70
CA SER A 576 10.20 7.33 -11.60
C SER A 576 10.36 7.93 -13.01
N GLN A 577 11.32 8.85 -13.17
CA GLN A 577 11.61 9.56 -14.42
C GLN A 577 12.93 9.12 -15.07
N ALA A 578 13.63 8.17 -14.44
CA ALA A 578 14.96 7.72 -14.87
C ALA A 578 15.00 7.27 -16.34
N ALA A 579 13.90 6.69 -16.84
CA ALA A 579 13.81 6.19 -18.21
C ALA A 579 13.51 7.24 -19.29
N THR A 580 12.86 8.35 -18.93
CA THR A 580 12.24 9.27 -19.92
C THR A 580 12.93 10.63 -20.02
N VAL A 581 13.63 11.08 -18.97
CA VAL A 581 14.29 12.40 -18.96
C VAL A 581 15.72 12.30 -19.46
N GLY A 582 15.99 12.79 -20.66
CA GLY A 582 17.31 12.74 -21.27
C GLY A 582 18.20 13.96 -21.02
N GLY A 583 19.52 13.76 -21.08
CA GLY A 583 20.50 14.86 -21.13
C GLY A 583 20.63 15.66 -19.84
N VAL A 584 20.08 15.18 -18.74
CA VAL A 584 20.29 15.73 -17.39
C VAL A 584 21.25 14.80 -16.67
N PHE A 585 22.39 15.33 -16.23
CA PHE A 585 23.43 14.57 -15.55
C PHE A 585 23.72 15.14 -14.17
N PHE A 586 23.93 14.25 -13.19
CA PHE A 586 24.50 14.62 -11.91
C PHE A 586 26.00 14.39 -11.89
N GLY A 587 26.48 13.31 -12.50
CA GLY A 587 27.90 12.99 -12.57
C GLY A 587 28.13 11.90 -13.60
N PRO A 588 28.30 12.25 -14.89
CA PRO A 588 28.63 11.28 -15.91
C PRO A 588 30.05 10.76 -15.67
N ARG A 589 30.23 9.44 -15.55
CA ARG A 589 31.54 8.84 -15.27
C ARG A 589 32.05 8.00 -16.43
N THR A 590 31.53 6.80 -16.60
CA THR A 590 31.93 5.91 -17.70
C THR A 590 31.09 6.21 -18.94
N ILE A 591 31.73 6.14 -20.10
CA ILE A 591 31.11 6.15 -21.42
C ILE A 591 31.64 4.95 -22.20
N VAL A 592 30.76 4.19 -22.86
CA VAL A 592 31.12 3.07 -23.73
C VAL A 592 30.32 3.08 -25.01
N LEU A 593 30.90 2.53 -26.08
CA LEU A 593 30.24 2.34 -27.37
C LEU A 593 29.51 1.00 -27.40
N LEU A 594 28.22 1.03 -27.69
CA LEU A 594 27.41 -0.15 -27.92
C LEU A 594 27.59 -0.65 -29.37
N PRO A 595 27.32 -1.94 -29.66
CA PRO A 595 27.52 -2.52 -31.00
C PRO A 595 26.68 -1.87 -32.10
N ASN A 596 25.58 -1.20 -31.73
CA ASN A 596 24.72 -0.43 -32.62
C ASN A 596 25.19 1.02 -32.81
N ASN A 597 26.44 1.33 -32.44
CA ASN A 597 27.05 2.66 -32.52
C ASN A 597 26.43 3.73 -31.59
N GLN A 598 25.64 3.33 -30.60
CA GLN A 598 25.15 4.23 -29.55
C GLN A 598 26.16 4.36 -28.40
N LEU A 599 25.99 5.39 -27.58
CA LEU A 599 26.79 5.68 -26.40
C LEU A 599 26.00 5.33 -25.15
N ALA A 600 26.55 4.49 -24.28
CA ALA A 600 26.02 4.28 -22.94
C ALA A 600 26.85 5.06 -21.93
N VAL A 601 26.20 5.89 -21.12
CA VAL A 601 26.83 6.77 -20.14
C VAL A 601 26.29 6.49 -18.75
N SER A 602 27.16 6.20 -17.80
CA SER A 602 26.76 6.05 -16.39
C SER A 602 26.53 7.43 -15.78
N ASP A 603 25.28 7.77 -15.46
CA ASP A 603 24.90 8.99 -14.77
C ASP A 603 24.79 8.68 -13.26
N THR A 604 25.95 8.65 -12.62
CA THR A 604 26.12 7.93 -11.36
C THR A 604 25.25 8.47 -10.23
N GLY A 605 25.20 9.79 -10.06
CA GLY A 605 24.41 10.42 -9.00
C GLY A 605 22.90 10.43 -9.24
N ASN A 606 22.45 10.19 -10.47
CA ASN A 606 21.04 9.95 -10.79
C ASN A 606 20.69 8.45 -10.84
N HIS A 607 21.63 7.59 -10.44
CA HIS A 607 21.43 6.15 -10.27
C HIS A 607 20.92 5.46 -11.54
N ARG A 608 21.45 5.86 -12.70
CA ARG A 608 21.00 5.37 -14.00
C ARG A 608 22.12 5.31 -15.04
N VAL A 609 21.84 4.62 -16.13
CA VAL A 609 22.60 4.66 -17.38
C VAL A 609 21.76 5.36 -18.44
N GLN A 610 22.33 6.30 -19.16
CA GLN A 610 21.69 7.00 -20.27
C GLN A 610 22.30 6.56 -21.60
N ILE A 611 21.44 6.26 -22.58
CA ILE A 611 21.83 5.88 -23.93
C ILE A 611 21.61 7.06 -24.88
N PHE A 612 22.61 7.37 -25.69
CA PHE A 612 22.59 8.44 -26.70
C PHE A 612 23.01 7.90 -28.07
N ASP A 613 22.61 8.58 -29.14
CA ASP A 613 23.25 8.39 -30.43
C ASP A 613 24.59 9.16 -30.53
N ARG A 614 25.29 9.02 -31.65
CA ARG A 614 26.60 9.68 -31.88
C ARG A 614 26.53 11.19 -32.02
N ASP A 615 25.34 11.76 -32.20
CA ASP A 615 25.11 13.20 -32.30
C ASP A 615 24.74 13.81 -30.94
N GLY A 616 24.55 12.98 -29.92
CA GLY A 616 24.23 13.39 -28.55
C GLY A 616 22.73 13.48 -28.28
N ASN A 617 21.88 12.94 -29.16
CA ASN A 617 20.45 12.86 -28.90
C ASN A 617 20.16 11.71 -27.93
N PHE A 618 19.35 11.99 -26.91
CA PHE A 618 18.93 10.99 -25.95
C PHE A 618 18.01 9.95 -26.59
N VAL A 619 18.33 8.67 -26.38
CA VAL A 619 17.56 7.53 -26.85
C VAL A 619 16.67 7.01 -25.73
N GLN A 620 17.28 6.64 -24.59
CA GLN A 620 16.56 6.12 -23.42
C GLN A 620 17.42 6.17 -22.16
N GLY A 621 16.77 6.12 -20.99
CA GLY A 621 17.42 5.89 -19.71
C GLY A 621 17.06 4.53 -19.14
N ILE A 622 17.98 3.95 -18.38
CA ILE A 622 17.81 2.65 -17.71
C ILE A 622 18.26 2.84 -16.27
N GLY A 623 17.44 2.46 -15.29
CA GLY A 623 17.79 2.62 -13.88
C GLY A 623 16.76 3.36 -13.05
N GLY A 624 17.27 4.04 -12.03
CA GLY A 624 16.53 4.57 -10.89
C GLY A 624 17.09 3.95 -9.61
N LEU A 625 17.04 4.72 -8.51
CA LEU A 625 17.53 4.26 -7.21
C LEU A 625 16.79 2.98 -6.76
N GLY A 626 17.54 1.93 -6.43
CA GLY A 626 17.00 0.71 -5.80
C GLY A 626 17.89 -0.52 -5.97
N ALA A 627 17.41 -1.68 -5.50
CA ALA A 627 18.11 -2.98 -5.56
C ALA A 627 17.41 -4.03 -6.42
N LEU A 628 16.32 -3.72 -7.09
CA LEU A 628 15.75 -4.68 -8.04
C LEU A 628 16.61 -4.75 -9.31
N LEU A 629 16.45 -5.82 -10.10
CA LEU A 629 17.08 -5.92 -11.42
C LEU A 629 16.66 -4.74 -12.30
N GLY A 630 17.64 -4.08 -12.90
CA GLY A 630 17.44 -2.85 -13.69
C GLY A 630 17.34 -1.56 -12.87
N GLN A 631 17.46 -1.62 -11.54
CA GLN A 631 17.67 -0.46 -10.66
C GLN A 631 19.12 -0.43 -10.18
N PHE A 632 19.65 0.75 -9.86
CA PHE A 632 21.04 0.93 -9.47
C PHE A 632 21.19 1.78 -8.22
N TYR A 633 22.32 1.66 -7.55
CA TYR A 633 22.81 2.57 -6.54
C TYR A 633 24.29 2.89 -6.82
N GLU A 634 24.49 4.09 -7.37
CA GLU A 634 25.76 4.56 -7.93
C GLU A 634 26.39 3.62 -8.98
N PRO A 635 25.76 3.52 -10.17
CA PRO A 635 26.38 2.82 -11.30
C PRO A 635 27.62 3.58 -11.77
N VAL A 636 28.76 2.90 -11.92
CA VAL A 636 30.02 3.51 -12.39
C VAL A 636 30.57 2.79 -13.62
N GLY A 637 31.26 1.66 -13.43
CA GLY A 637 31.88 0.93 -14.54
C GLY A 637 30.83 0.40 -15.52
N LEU A 638 31.12 0.52 -16.81
CA LEU A 638 30.34 -0.07 -17.89
C LEU A 638 31.26 -0.91 -18.77
N ALA A 639 30.82 -2.11 -19.15
CA ALA A 639 31.51 -2.95 -20.12
C ALA A 639 30.51 -3.57 -21.09
N VAL A 640 30.91 -3.72 -22.36
CA VAL A 640 30.06 -4.31 -23.40
C VAL A 640 30.53 -5.73 -23.67
N GLY A 641 29.63 -6.69 -23.48
CA GLY A 641 29.87 -8.10 -23.76
C GLY A 641 29.93 -8.39 -25.27
N VAL A 642 30.47 -9.55 -25.62
CA VAL A 642 30.60 -10.03 -27.00
C VAL A 642 29.25 -10.22 -27.72
N ASP A 643 28.18 -10.44 -26.95
CA ASP A 643 26.80 -10.56 -27.41
C ASP A 643 26.08 -9.20 -27.49
N GLY A 644 26.76 -8.11 -27.13
CA GLY A 644 26.24 -6.76 -27.04
C GLY A 644 25.56 -6.42 -25.71
N SER A 645 25.52 -7.35 -24.75
CA SER A 645 25.00 -7.07 -23.41
C SER A 645 25.81 -5.97 -22.72
N LEU A 646 25.14 -5.13 -21.93
CA LEU A 646 25.81 -4.08 -21.16
C LEU A 646 25.93 -4.53 -19.70
N PHE A 647 27.17 -4.69 -19.23
CA PHE A 647 27.47 -4.93 -17.82
C PHE A 647 27.62 -3.59 -17.10
N VAL A 648 26.98 -3.48 -15.94
CA VAL A 648 26.96 -2.27 -15.11
C VAL A 648 27.49 -2.62 -13.72
N ALA A 649 28.56 -1.93 -13.30
CA ALA A 649 29.03 -1.95 -11.91
C ALA A 649 28.06 -1.13 -11.05
N ASP A 650 27.14 -1.82 -10.40
CA ASP A 650 26.18 -1.26 -9.46
C ASP A 650 26.84 -1.13 -8.09
N THR A 651 27.74 -0.15 -7.99
CA THR A 651 28.83 -0.11 -7.01
C THR A 651 28.34 -0.25 -5.58
N TRP A 652 27.35 0.55 -5.17
CA TRP A 652 26.90 0.55 -3.78
C TRP A 652 25.85 -0.52 -3.48
N ASN A 653 25.32 -1.21 -4.49
CA ASN A 653 24.63 -2.48 -4.28
C ASN A 653 25.61 -3.67 -4.26
N GLU A 654 26.93 -3.42 -4.38
CA GLU A 654 28.00 -4.43 -4.39
C GLU A 654 27.73 -5.57 -5.39
N ARG A 655 27.33 -5.23 -6.61
CA ARG A 655 27.00 -6.22 -7.64
C ARG A 655 27.32 -5.74 -9.04
N ILE A 656 27.42 -6.69 -9.95
CA ILE A 656 27.40 -6.44 -11.39
C ILE A 656 26.05 -6.89 -11.92
N GLN A 657 25.42 -6.05 -12.74
CA GLN A 657 24.21 -6.41 -13.47
C GLN A 657 24.50 -6.45 -14.97
N GLN A 658 23.96 -7.47 -15.64
CA GLN A 658 23.96 -7.59 -17.10
C GLN A 658 22.60 -7.14 -17.64
N LEU A 659 22.64 -6.16 -18.54
CA LEU A 659 21.47 -5.64 -19.25
C LEU A 659 21.43 -6.23 -20.66
N SER A 660 20.24 -6.67 -21.06
CA SER A 660 19.98 -7.21 -22.40
C SER A 660 20.26 -6.17 -23.50
N PRO A 661 20.89 -6.55 -24.62
CA PRO A 661 21.10 -5.66 -25.76
C PRO A 661 19.79 -5.28 -26.48
N THR A 662 18.73 -6.06 -26.31
CA THR A 662 17.48 -5.91 -27.09
C THR A 662 16.44 -5.03 -26.42
N ASN A 663 16.35 -5.10 -25.09
CA ASN A 663 15.31 -4.42 -24.32
C ASN A 663 15.86 -3.72 -23.08
N SER A 664 17.18 -3.78 -22.85
CA SER A 664 17.88 -3.09 -21.76
C SER A 664 17.37 -3.41 -20.35
N PHE A 665 16.65 -4.52 -20.19
CA PHE A 665 16.27 -5.04 -18.87
C PHE A 665 17.42 -5.83 -18.26
N GLY A 666 17.52 -5.80 -16.93
CA GLY A 666 18.42 -6.68 -16.17
C GLY A 666 18.04 -8.14 -16.39
N VAL A 667 18.98 -8.92 -16.92
CA VAL A 667 18.81 -10.35 -17.21
C VAL A 667 19.49 -11.20 -16.16
N PHE A 668 20.61 -10.73 -15.64
CA PHE A 668 21.50 -11.51 -14.78
C PHE A 668 22.28 -10.58 -13.85
N GLU A 669 22.61 -11.06 -12.64
CA GLU A 669 23.43 -10.32 -11.69
C GLU A 669 24.23 -11.25 -10.78
N TRP A 670 25.33 -10.74 -10.23
CA TRP A 670 26.10 -11.42 -9.19
C TRP A 670 26.78 -10.42 -8.25
N SER A 671 26.96 -10.82 -6.99
CA SER A 671 27.58 -9.97 -5.96
C SER A 671 29.09 -9.88 -6.13
N VAL A 672 29.63 -8.70 -5.82
CA VAL A 672 31.05 -8.42 -5.74
C VAL A 672 31.38 -7.89 -4.34
N SER A 673 31.77 -8.80 -3.43
CA SER A 673 32.01 -8.47 -2.01
C SER A 673 33.24 -7.59 -1.75
N ALA A 674 33.88 -7.09 -2.81
CA ALA A 674 35.04 -6.22 -2.74
C ALA A 674 34.69 -4.71 -2.76
N TRP A 675 33.44 -4.34 -3.03
CA TRP A 675 33.03 -2.93 -3.19
C TRP A 675 32.26 -2.37 -2.00
N SER A 676 32.64 -2.75 -0.78
CA SER A 676 31.96 -2.30 0.45
C SER A 676 32.15 -0.82 0.78
N SER A 677 33.03 -0.12 0.05
CA SER A 677 33.37 1.28 0.33
C SER A 677 32.41 2.27 -0.32
N GLN A 678 32.02 3.28 0.45
CA GLN A 678 31.19 4.39 -0.02
C GLN A 678 32.01 5.61 -0.47
N SER A 679 33.34 5.50 -0.56
CA SER A 679 34.14 6.61 -1.08
C SER A 679 33.77 6.93 -2.54
N ILE A 680 33.82 8.22 -2.88
CA ILE A 680 33.52 8.70 -4.24
C ILE A 680 34.73 8.61 -5.17
N GLU A 681 35.92 8.37 -4.63
CA GLU A 681 37.21 8.42 -5.33
C GLU A 681 37.68 7.06 -5.86
N ASN A 682 37.30 5.98 -5.21
CA ASN A 682 37.78 4.61 -5.39
C ASN A 682 36.74 3.77 -6.15
N LYS A 683 36.26 4.30 -7.27
CA LYS A 683 35.15 3.67 -7.99
C LYS A 683 35.64 2.59 -8.95
N PRO A 684 35.00 1.41 -8.98
CA PRO A 684 35.41 0.33 -9.83
C PRO A 684 35.00 0.54 -11.29
N TYR A 685 35.91 0.23 -12.21
CA TYR A 685 35.65 0.12 -13.64
C TYR A 685 35.77 -1.33 -14.11
N MET A 686 35.28 -1.58 -15.32
CA MET A 686 35.28 -2.91 -15.93
C MET A 686 35.56 -2.85 -17.42
N ALA A 687 36.13 -3.94 -17.94
CA ALA A 687 36.28 -4.19 -19.36
C ALA A 687 36.01 -5.67 -19.66
N ALA A 688 35.45 -5.95 -20.83
CA ALA A 688 35.16 -7.30 -21.30
C ALA A 688 36.10 -7.68 -22.44
N ASP A 689 36.66 -8.88 -22.41
CA ASP A 689 37.49 -9.39 -23.50
C ASP A 689 36.67 -10.03 -24.62
N THR A 690 37.35 -10.41 -25.71
CA THR A 690 36.72 -11.04 -26.88
C THR A 690 36.13 -12.44 -26.63
N LEU A 691 36.35 -13.01 -25.44
CA LEU A 691 35.72 -14.26 -24.99
C LEU A 691 34.55 -14.01 -24.03
N GLY A 692 34.24 -12.75 -23.72
CA GLY A 692 33.18 -12.35 -22.79
C GLY A 692 33.57 -12.44 -21.31
N ARG A 693 34.86 -12.59 -20.98
CA ARG A 693 35.33 -12.53 -19.60
C ARG A 693 35.42 -11.08 -19.16
N LEU A 694 35.04 -10.81 -17.91
CA LEU A 694 35.04 -9.48 -17.33
C LEU A 694 36.22 -9.29 -16.39
N TYR A 695 36.97 -8.22 -16.61
CA TYR A 695 38.04 -7.76 -15.72
C TYR A 695 37.52 -6.54 -15.00
N VAL A 696 37.53 -6.60 -13.67
CA VAL A 696 36.91 -5.59 -12.85
C VAL A 696 37.88 -5.16 -11.76
N THR A 697 38.07 -3.86 -11.62
CA THR A 697 38.98 -3.32 -10.62
C THR A 697 38.37 -3.41 -9.23
N ASP A 698 39.19 -3.77 -8.26
CA ASP A 698 38.94 -3.66 -6.83
C ASP A 698 39.93 -2.63 -6.27
N PRO A 699 39.55 -1.34 -6.23
CA PRO A 699 40.47 -0.28 -5.88
C PRO A 699 41.03 -0.39 -4.47
N GLU A 700 40.20 -0.80 -3.48
CA GLU A 700 40.62 -0.93 -2.09
C GLU A 700 41.34 -2.24 -1.79
N GLY A 701 41.03 -3.31 -2.53
CA GLY A 701 41.81 -4.55 -2.50
C GLY A 701 43.10 -4.50 -3.29
N TYR A 702 43.41 -3.37 -3.96
CA TYR A 702 44.59 -3.15 -4.79
C TYR A 702 44.81 -4.26 -5.82
N ARG A 703 43.73 -4.65 -6.51
CA ARG A 703 43.73 -5.83 -7.39
C ARG A 703 42.71 -5.71 -8.52
N VAL A 704 42.82 -6.60 -9.49
CA VAL A 704 41.82 -6.82 -10.54
C VAL A 704 41.23 -8.21 -10.36
N LEU A 705 39.90 -8.29 -10.36
CA LEU A 705 39.12 -9.52 -10.30
C LEU A 705 38.67 -9.92 -11.71
N MET A 706 38.71 -11.21 -12.00
CA MET A 706 38.30 -11.78 -13.29
C MET A 706 37.06 -12.65 -13.10
N PHE A 707 36.03 -12.41 -13.92
CA PHE A 707 34.78 -13.16 -13.91
C PHE A 707 34.48 -13.72 -15.31
N GLY A 708 33.82 -14.87 -15.35
CA GLY A 708 33.18 -15.37 -16.56
C GLY A 708 31.94 -14.55 -16.92
N PRO A 709 31.41 -14.70 -18.15
CA PRO A 709 30.17 -14.02 -18.57
C PRO A 709 28.95 -14.44 -17.72
N ASP A 710 29.03 -15.58 -17.03
CA ASP A 710 28.04 -16.11 -16.10
C ASP A 710 28.28 -15.69 -14.63
N GLY A 711 29.17 -14.73 -14.39
CA GLY A 711 29.52 -14.25 -13.04
C GLY A 711 30.40 -15.21 -12.23
N SER A 712 30.87 -16.32 -12.82
CA SER A 712 31.78 -17.24 -12.14
C SER A 712 33.15 -16.60 -11.89
N TYR A 713 33.68 -16.71 -10.66
CA TYR A 713 35.00 -16.16 -10.33
C TYR A 713 36.13 -16.98 -10.98
N LEU A 714 36.94 -16.34 -11.82
CA LEU A 714 38.04 -16.98 -12.56
C LEU A 714 39.39 -16.82 -11.86
N GLY A 715 39.63 -15.69 -11.20
CA GLY A 715 40.85 -15.43 -10.45
C GLY A 715 41.09 -13.94 -10.21
N ARG A 716 42.27 -13.61 -9.68
CA ARG A 716 42.69 -12.22 -9.47
C ARG A 716 44.17 -12.01 -9.77
N PHE A 717 44.58 -10.78 -9.95
CA PHE A 717 46.00 -10.39 -9.91
C PHE A 717 46.16 -8.99 -9.33
N GLY A 718 47.39 -8.66 -8.93
CA GLY A 718 47.71 -7.39 -8.29
C GLY A 718 47.81 -7.48 -6.77
N GLU A 719 48.63 -6.57 -6.25
CA GLU A 719 48.86 -6.34 -4.83
C GLU A 719 49.20 -4.87 -4.61
N TYR A 720 49.09 -4.42 -3.36
CA TYR A 720 49.44 -3.06 -3.01
C TYR A 720 50.92 -2.78 -3.30
N SER A 721 51.18 -1.74 -4.09
CA SER A 721 52.53 -1.19 -4.27
C SER A 721 52.46 0.32 -4.48
N PRO A 722 53.31 1.12 -3.79
CA PRO A 722 53.45 2.55 -4.04
C PRO A 722 54.30 2.85 -5.29
N THR A 723 54.66 1.82 -6.06
CA THR A 723 55.49 1.91 -7.27
C THR A 723 54.83 1.13 -8.40
N SER A 724 55.37 1.22 -9.61
CA SER A 724 54.85 0.55 -10.80
C SER A 724 54.97 -0.99 -10.79
N SER A 725 55.40 -1.60 -9.68
CA SER A 725 55.43 -3.07 -9.51
C SER A 725 54.10 -3.68 -9.06
N GLY A 726 53.11 -2.83 -8.74
CA GLY A 726 51.78 -3.24 -8.29
C GLY A 726 50.81 -2.07 -8.36
N PHE A 727 49.77 -2.08 -7.54
CA PHE A 727 48.72 -1.07 -7.59
C PHE A 727 48.68 -0.18 -6.35
N GLY A 728 48.62 1.14 -6.57
CA GLY A 728 48.36 2.13 -5.54
C GLY A 728 46.86 2.38 -5.37
N LEU A 729 46.13 2.62 -6.46
CA LEU A 729 44.67 2.67 -6.50
C LEU A 729 44.19 2.33 -7.94
N PRO A 730 43.96 1.04 -8.25
CA PRO A 730 43.57 0.61 -9.58
C PRO A 730 42.09 0.97 -9.80
N ASN A 731 41.82 2.04 -10.54
CA ASN A 731 40.45 2.49 -10.83
C ASN A 731 40.03 2.07 -12.24
N GLY A 732 40.64 2.66 -13.26
CA GLY A 732 40.27 2.43 -14.65
C GLY A 732 40.82 1.14 -15.23
N ILE A 733 40.15 0.60 -16.24
CA ILE A 733 40.63 -0.59 -16.96
C ILE A 733 40.18 -0.55 -18.41
N ALA A 734 41.08 -0.92 -19.32
CA ALA A 734 40.80 -1.04 -20.76
C ALA A 734 41.50 -2.27 -21.34
N LEU A 735 40.98 -2.79 -22.45
CA LEU A 735 41.58 -3.89 -23.20
C LEU A 735 41.88 -3.44 -24.64
N ASP A 736 42.97 -3.92 -25.21
CA ASP A 736 43.21 -3.80 -26.66
C ASP A 736 42.64 -5.00 -27.44
N ALA A 737 42.72 -4.96 -28.77
CA ALA A 737 42.23 -6.02 -29.65
C ALA A 737 42.91 -7.39 -29.44
N ASN A 738 44.07 -7.43 -28.78
CA ASN A 738 44.77 -8.66 -28.40
C ASN A 738 44.47 -9.08 -26.95
N ASN A 739 43.50 -8.44 -26.30
CA ASN A 739 43.13 -8.62 -24.89
C ASN A 739 44.27 -8.30 -23.91
N ASN A 740 45.25 -7.47 -24.28
CA ASN A 740 46.18 -6.94 -23.27
C ASN A 740 45.43 -5.98 -22.36
N ILE A 741 45.74 -6.03 -21.07
CA ILE A 741 45.01 -5.33 -20.02
C ILE A 741 45.77 -4.06 -19.65
N TYR A 742 45.11 -2.92 -19.73
CA TYR A 742 45.62 -1.63 -19.29
C TYR A 742 44.89 -1.23 -18.02
N VAL A 743 45.59 -1.26 -16.88
CA VAL A 743 45.04 -0.85 -15.58
C VAL A 743 45.52 0.56 -15.26
N VAL A 744 44.58 1.47 -15.05
CA VAL A 744 44.84 2.87 -14.71
C VAL A 744 44.97 2.99 -13.19
N ASP A 745 46.19 3.27 -12.74
CA ASP A 745 46.51 3.46 -11.34
C ASP A 745 46.45 4.96 -11.00
N SER A 746 45.35 5.35 -10.35
CA SER A 746 45.09 6.75 -10.01
C SER A 746 46.06 7.29 -8.96
N ALA A 747 46.51 6.45 -8.02
CA ALA A 747 47.39 6.91 -6.94
C ALA A 747 48.83 7.05 -7.41
N ASN A 748 49.32 6.08 -8.20
CA ASN A 748 50.69 6.11 -8.71
C ASN A 748 50.85 6.99 -9.97
N GLY A 749 49.75 7.43 -10.59
CA GLY A 749 49.79 8.30 -11.78
C GLY A 749 50.36 7.58 -12.99
N THR A 750 49.98 6.32 -13.19
CA THR A 750 50.51 5.46 -14.25
C THR A 750 49.43 4.58 -14.85
N VAL A 751 49.62 4.12 -16.09
CA VAL A 751 48.87 3.00 -16.66
C VAL A 751 49.81 1.79 -16.78
N LEU A 752 49.41 0.67 -16.20
CA LEU A 752 50.16 -0.58 -16.24
C LEU A 752 49.55 -1.51 -17.29
N ARG A 753 50.37 -1.94 -18.25
CA ARG A 753 49.96 -2.91 -19.28
C ARG A 753 50.34 -4.31 -18.84
N PHE A 754 49.43 -5.26 -18.94
CA PHE A 754 49.65 -6.68 -18.69
C PHE A 754 49.28 -7.49 -19.93
N ALA A 755 50.01 -8.57 -20.19
CA ALA A 755 49.59 -9.54 -21.20
C ALA A 755 48.35 -10.30 -20.71
N ASN A 756 47.49 -10.74 -21.62
CA ASN A 756 46.32 -11.54 -21.29
C ASN A 756 46.75 -12.79 -20.48
N PRO A 757 46.31 -12.94 -19.21
CA PRO A 757 46.79 -13.99 -18.33
C PRO A 757 46.15 -15.36 -18.57
N LEU A 758 45.07 -15.40 -19.36
CA LEU A 758 44.27 -16.60 -19.56
C LEU A 758 44.17 -16.90 -21.07
N PRO A 759 44.66 -18.06 -21.55
CA PRO A 759 44.59 -18.45 -22.95
C PRO A 759 43.16 -18.59 -23.48
#